data_AF-A0A7R9UBQ3-F1
#
_entry.id   AF-A0A7R9UBQ3-F1
#
_cell.length_a   1.000
_cell.length_b   1.000
_cell.length_c   1.000
_cell.angle_alpha   90.00
_cell.angle_beta   90.00
_cell.angle_gamma   90.00
#
_symmetry.space_group_name_H-M   'P 1'
#
loop_
_entity.id
_entity.type
_entity.pdbx_description
1 polymer ?
#
loop_
_entity_poly.entity_id
_entity_poly.type
_entity_poly.pdbx_seq_one_letter_code
_entity_poly.pdbx_strand_id
1 'polypeptide(L)'
;MPDELAKVLVDRGILETVAPYWSTKYEFIDRVSKKPPFYKYGLTFERWIGLWSRYLIARVSGPFKEVFRACTGVVRYSPDIALFLLPYLILDIWVFNEDKVSFEIGVIRREMIGVLERTRRNSRDGTSTVMAQAIFRLLDVLWSWVHRGGEGASSAKRRPLDRFGEPGFKSDWPKGRMHVRDQSMNCIGKLALAKAAFICSAYSRALKYYEMHVRDERLSNMKHFASSAGGGDDSQIDWSDGVNGQLPRLTQEEIAFLHCTLVQMDDPDAIDGLQSARRLADFSPREREHVAELAHQGSWEEALDLYEASLNNHSMRESSHGLVLPQRAKRLLRADSGATSEDDGYQDRVTTWEAHHGVLTSLLNLGHIETALQNYKGFAQKSRAMAVSSLPVALEAAWQLQKWDDLEFLLKSCGAPERAKKDGPASAFRIDGRLFSSWATHDRVKVLFSRAVLSLARWTQGLRAGGGALAELQAFQEHLDGTRLLVMQSLSAAAMESYERSYPLAVSLHMLRELEIGQETILRVHEDPIKSFSEFSDLHRRFELTRPSLGIRAPLLALRRAILDLTGRHGQMLESARTSTLTQAKIACYQRNFRVAQQELRWARQLGLPADELHLKEAKVLHAQGKVFDGLMHLEGSGFGVQTEAEKLRLQYGLGAGEEGGNGKAADQKPSERLTSAFRRKRAAKKLLYSTVWLTEAGLKHGNEILDRFDLAIEMQPSWPKAYFALARYYDLLLEARRREIEMQVSASGGTEGSLEAGLAGDLSLHGYVKAAMSNYARGLEVGSGGALKSKQLFQALPRLLTLWFEFSSLAAAVALSKPKGKKRHESRGAREKRQLSSALREGCNDIIAQSVPRVEGHLWYTAQAQLLSRVTHSSEDVAQIVVKILIKILKEHTLQAIWTIGALANSEHDERKVQGSRIVQAAARLLRNTGGECMQHVQALRDSSNLFRSFVKLASFLPSEVGNITASIGTGVRLENFIVPTQSALSVQFASQSGRRSADTVYEPFLDHAPRIRRFLPEVDVMRSKAKPKKIYCETDDGMLVKFLCKREEKGDLRKDSRLMEWSIVVNRLLNQD
;
A
#
# COMPACT_ATOMS: atom_id res chain seq x y z
N MET A 1 -50.08 -16.88 21.10
CA MET A 1 -48.61 -16.88 21.00
C MET A 1 -48.03 -16.73 22.40
N PRO A 2 -46.99 -17.48 22.81
CA PRO A 2 -46.37 -17.33 24.13
C PRO A 2 -45.71 -15.94 24.29
N ASP A 3 -45.81 -15.32 25.48
CA ASP A 3 -45.36 -13.94 25.72
C ASP A 3 -43.86 -13.71 25.53
N GLU A 4 -43.04 -14.72 25.81
CA GLU A 4 -41.58 -14.66 25.57
C GLU A 4 -41.24 -14.59 24.09
N LEU A 5 -41.96 -15.36 23.26
CA LEU A 5 -41.78 -15.34 21.81
C LEU A 5 -42.27 -14.00 21.22
N ALA A 6 -43.34 -13.44 21.78
CA ALA A 6 -43.84 -12.12 21.39
C ALA A 6 -42.80 -11.02 21.69
N LYS A 7 -42.15 -11.03 22.85
CA LYS A 7 -41.06 -10.08 23.18
C LYS A 7 -39.88 -10.18 22.20
N VAL A 8 -39.41 -11.38 21.90
CA VAL A 8 -38.32 -11.59 20.94
C VAL A 8 -38.70 -11.13 19.53
N LEU A 9 -39.97 -11.29 19.13
CA LEU A 9 -40.46 -10.84 17.83
C LEU A 9 -40.70 -9.33 17.76
N VAL A 10 -41.00 -8.69 18.89
CA VAL A 10 -41.08 -7.22 19.01
C VAL A 10 -39.68 -6.62 18.93
N ASP A 11 -38.69 -7.16 19.65
CA ASP A 11 -37.30 -6.70 19.60
C ASP A 11 -36.68 -6.79 18.20
N ARG A 12 -37.18 -7.72 17.36
CA ARG A 12 -36.77 -7.89 15.96
C ARG A 12 -37.68 -7.17 14.95
N GLY A 13 -38.80 -6.57 15.39
CA GLY A 13 -39.75 -5.84 14.54
C GLY A 13 -40.58 -6.72 13.59
N ILE A 14 -40.78 -8.01 13.89
CA ILE A 14 -41.42 -8.99 12.99
C ILE A 14 -42.82 -9.39 13.48
N LEU A 15 -43.24 -8.96 14.68
CA LEU A 15 -44.50 -9.39 15.30
C LEU A 15 -45.72 -9.17 14.40
N GLU A 16 -45.85 -7.99 13.78
CA GLU A 16 -46.99 -7.65 12.91
C GLU A 16 -47.11 -8.55 11.69
N THR A 17 -46.00 -9.11 11.21
CA THR A 17 -45.99 -10.02 10.06
C THR A 17 -46.29 -11.46 10.44
N VAL A 18 -45.92 -11.92 11.65
CA VAL A 18 -46.11 -13.33 12.08
C VAL A 18 -47.44 -13.54 12.81
N ALA A 19 -47.93 -12.54 13.54
CA ALA A 19 -49.19 -12.59 14.29
C ALA A 19 -50.41 -13.12 13.49
N PRO A 20 -50.65 -12.71 12.23
CA PRO A 20 -51.82 -13.20 11.47
C PRO A 20 -51.71 -14.67 11.06
N TYR A 21 -50.51 -15.25 10.99
CA TYR A 21 -50.32 -16.65 10.59
C TYR A 21 -50.49 -17.65 11.74
N TRP A 22 -50.47 -17.18 13.00
CA TRP A 22 -50.53 -18.05 14.19
C TRP A 22 -51.86 -18.81 14.33
N SER A 23 -52.97 -18.25 13.81
CA SER A 23 -54.30 -18.86 13.85
C SER A 23 -54.67 -19.62 12.57
N THR A 24 -53.78 -19.69 11.59
CA THR A 24 -54.09 -20.27 10.28
C THR A 24 -53.83 -21.78 10.24
N LYS A 25 -54.65 -22.52 9.47
CA LYS A 25 -54.57 -23.99 9.28
C LYS A 25 -53.99 -24.37 7.91
N TYR A 26 -53.01 -23.64 7.42
CA TYR A 26 -52.43 -23.93 6.10
C TYR A 26 -51.63 -25.24 6.15
N GLU A 27 -52.06 -26.23 5.37
CA GLU A 27 -51.33 -27.48 5.16
C GLU A 27 -50.71 -27.49 3.75
N PHE A 28 -49.39 -27.65 3.68
CA PHE A 28 -48.66 -27.79 2.42
C PHE A 28 -48.39 -29.26 2.13
N ILE A 29 -48.97 -29.78 1.04
CA ILE A 29 -48.77 -31.17 0.59
C ILE A 29 -47.79 -31.19 -0.58
N ASP A 30 -46.58 -31.73 -0.36
CA ASP A 30 -45.57 -31.88 -1.41
C ASP A 30 -45.80 -33.16 -2.25
N ARG A 31 -45.49 -33.10 -3.55
CA ARG A 31 -45.55 -34.25 -4.47
C ARG A 31 -44.13 -34.74 -4.78
N VAL A 32 -43.83 -35.95 -4.31
CA VAL A 32 -42.70 -36.87 -4.62
C VAL A 32 -41.41 -36.23 -5.17
N SER A 33 -40.34 -36.33 -4.38
CA SER A 33 -38.96 -36.03 -4.78
C SER A 33 -38.42 -37.06 -5.81
N LYS A 34 -37.69 -36.58 -6.84
CA LYS A 34 -37.04 -37.43 -7.86
C LYS A 34 -35.85 -38.19 -7.24
N LYS A 35 -35.41 -39.30 -7.87
CA LYS A 35 -34.23 -40.07 -7.45
C LYS A 35 -32.92 -39.46 -8.02
N PRO A 36 -31.78 -39.53 -7.29
CA PRO A 36 -30.47 -39.06 -7.77
C PRO A 36 -29.94 -39.90 -8.96
N PRO A 37 -29.02 -39.35 -9.80
CA PRO A 37 -28.39 -38.03 -9.73
C PRO A 37 -29.31 -36.88 -10.17
N PHE A 38 -29.16 -35.71 -9.53
CA PHE A 38 -30.04 -34.55 -9.75
C PHE A 38 -29.53 -33.61 -10.84
N TYR A 39 -28.21 -33.50 -10.97
CA TYR A 39 -27.55 -32.73 -12.02
C TYR A 39 -27.68 -33.40 -13.40
N LYS A 40 -28.22 -32.68 -14.39
CA LYS A 40 -28.35 -33.05 -15.81
C LYS A 40 -28.05 -31.84 -16.70
N TYR A 41 -27.70 -32.09 -17.96
CA TYR A 41 -27.35 -31.05 -18.95
C TYR A 41 -28.45 -29.97 -19.08
N GLY A 42 -28.05 -28.68 -19.00
CA GLY A 42 -28.94 -27.53 -19.23
C GLY A 42 -29.89 -27.17 -18.08
N LEU A 43 -29.69 -27.71 -16.86
CA LEU A 43 -30.48 -27.33 -15.69
C LEU A 43 -30.07 -25.95 -15.15
N THR A 44 -31.05 -25.12 -14.79
CA THR A 44 -30.82 -23.85 -14.08
C THR A 44 -30.41 -24.11 -12.63
N PHE A 45 -29.62 -23.18 -12.07
CA PHE A 45 -29.15 -23.22 -10.68
C PHE A 45 -30.31 -23.39 -9.67
N GLU A 46 -31.36 -22.59 -9.82
CA GLU A 46 -32.55 -22.61 -8.96
C GLU A 46 -33.25 -23.97 -8.96
N ARG A 47 -33.32 -24.60 -10.13
CA ARG A 47 -33.99 -25.90 -10.28
C ARG A 47 -33.16 -27.04 -9.70
N TRP A 48 -31.83 -26.98 -9.83
CA TRP A 48 -30.92 -27.95 -9.24
C TRP A 48 -30.95 -27.89 -7.71
N ILE A 49 -30.74 -26.70 -7.12
CA ILE A 49 -30.68 -26.56 -5.67
C ILE A 49 -32.03 -26.84 -5.00
N GLY A 50 -33.13 -26.48 -5.64
CA GLY A 50 -34.48 -26.81 -5.17
C GLY A 50 -34.82 -28.29 -5.25
N LEU A 51 -34.26 -29.06 -6.21
CA LEU A 51 -34.41 -30.52 -6.26
C LEU A 51 -33.55 -31.21 -5.20
N TRP A 52 -32.31 -30.77 -5.05
CA TRP A 52 -31.36 -31.34 -4.10
C TRP A 52 -31.79 -31.11 -2.65
N SER A 53 -32.17 -29.88 -2.32
CA SER A 53 -32.61 -29.52 -0.96
C SER A 53 -33.90 -30.24 -0.55
N ARG A 54 -34.87 -30.43 -1.47
CA ARG A 54 -36.08 -31.21 -1.20
C ARG A 54 -35.80 -32.68 -0.94
N TYR A 55 -34.86 -33.26 -1.68
CA TYR A 55 -34.41 -34.63 -1.40
C TYR A 55 -33.80 -34.74 0.00
N LEU A 56 -32.96 -33.78 0.41
CA LEU A 56 -32.35 -33.78 1.74
C LEU A 56 -33.39 -33.57 2.84
N ILE A 57 -34.34 -32.63 2.69
CA ILE A 57 -35.42 -32.37 3.66
C ILE A 57 -36.27 -33.64 3.89
N ALA A 58 -36.53 -34.43 2.86
CA ALA A 58 -37.29 -35.68 2.98
C ALA A 58 -36.57 -36.76 3.82
N ARG A 59 -35.26 -36.62 4.04
CA ARG A 59 -34.39 -37.58 4.75
C ARG A 59 -33.95 -37.13 6.15
N VAL A 60 -34.30 -35.91 6.55
CA VAL A 60 -34.01 -35.33 7.88
C VAL A 60 -34.70 -36.14 8.99
N SER A 61 -33.97 -36.38 10.08
CA SER A 61 -34.44 -37.19 11.20
C SER A 61 -34.23 -36.55 12.58
N GLY A 62 -33.55 -35.40 12.69
CA GLY A 62 -33.27 -34.77 13.97
C GLY A 62 -34.41 -33.89 14.53
N PRO A 63 -34.13 -33.14 15.61
CA PRO A 63 -35.14 -32.44 16.42
C PRO A 63 -35.83 -31.28 15.68
N PHE A 64 -35.19 -30.69 14.67
CA PHE A 64 -35.74 -29.57 13.88
C PHE A 64 -36.46 -30.03 12.60
N LYS A 65 -36.82 -31.30 12.51
CA LYS A 65 -37.44 -31.90 11.32
C LYS A 65 -38.73 -31.21 10.88
N GLU A 66 -39.56 -30.77 11.82
CA GLU A 66 -40.81 -30.07 11.51
C GLU A 66 -40.56 -28.71 10.86
N VAL A 67 -39.54 -27.97 11.34
CA VAL A 67 -39.10 -26.69 10.75
C VAL A 67 -38.58 -26.91 9.33
N PHE A 68 -37.73 -27.92 9.11
CA PHE A 68 -37.20 -28.21 7.78
C PHE A 68 -38.30 -28.65 6.80
N ARG A 69 -39.30 -29.41 7.26
CA ARG A 69 -40.46 -29.82 6.44
C ARG A 69 -41.34 -28.64 6.05
N ALA A 70 -41.55 -27.67 6.94
CA ALA A 70 -42.27 -26.45 6.61
C ALA A 70 -41.58 -25.63 5.50
N CYS A 71 -40.24 -25.65 5.46
CA CYS A 71 -39.46 -24.94 4.44
C CYS A 71 -39.49 -25.58 3.03
N THR A 72 -40.08 -26.77 2.87
CA THR A 72 -40.09 -27.52 1.58
C THR A 72 -40.68 -26.70 0.42
N GLY A 73 -41.77 -25.98 0.67
CA GLY A 73 -42.42 -25.14 -0.36
C GLY A 73 -41.61 -23.90 -0.73
N VAL A 74 -40.92 -23.30 0.25
CA VAL A 74 -40.16 -22.04 0.09
C VAL A 74 -38.88 -22.25 -0.72
N VAL A 75 -38.21 -23.39 -0.51
CA VAL A 75 -36.98 -23.80 -1.19
C VAL A 75 -37.15 -23.93 -2.72
N ARG A 76 -38.40 -24.02 -3.22
CA ARG A 76 -38.69 -24.02 -4.66
C ARG A 76 -38.50 -22.64 -5.31
N TYR A 77 -38.78 -21.58 -4.59
CA TYR A 77 -38.88 -20.21 -5.14
C TYR A 77 -37.69 -19.33 -4.75
N SER A 78 -37.02 -19.64 -3.64
CA SER A 78 -35.85 -18.89 -3.19
C SER A 78 -34.61 -19.79 -3.11
N PRO A 79 -33.63 -19.61 -4.02
CA PRO A 79 -32.36 -20.34 -3.95
C PRO A 79 -31.52 -19.92 -2.73
N ASP A 80 -31.68 -18.69 -2.23
CA ASP A 80 -30.92 -18.19 -1.07
C ASP A 80 -31.30 -18.90 0.23
N ILE A 81 -32.60 -19.14 0.43
CA ILE A 81 -33.10 -19.93 1.57
C ILE A 81 -32.63 -21.37 1.45
N ALA A 82 -32.60 -21.92 0.23
CA ALA A 82 -32.07 -23.25 -0.01
C ALA A 82 -30.56 -23.33 0.35
N LEU A 83 -29.75 -22.35 -0.08
CA LEU A 83 -28.32 -22.25 0.26
C LEU A 83 -28.08 -22.11 1.76
N PHE A 84 -28.94 -21.37 2.47
CA PHE A 84 -28.85 -21.20 3.91
C PHE A 84 -29.18 -22.49 4.67
N LEU A 85 -30.22 -23.22 4.24
CA LEU A 85 -30.65 -24.46 4.90
C LEU A 85 -29.74 -25.65 4.61
N LEU A 86 -29.12 -25.68 3.42
CA LEU A 86 -28.36 -26.82 2.91
C LEU A 86 -27.27 -27.33 3.87
N PRO A 87 -26.41 -26.51 4.50
CA PRO A 87 -25.44 -26.98 5.48
C PRO A 87 -26.11 -27.67 6.67
N TYR A 88 -27.19 -27.11 7.20
CA TYR A 88 -27.89 -27.66 8.37
C TYR A 88 -28.59 -28.98 8.05
N LEU A 89 -29.18 -29.11 6.86
CA LEU A 89 -29.77 -30.37 6.39
C LEU A 89 -28.71 -31.48 6.31
N ILE A 90 -27.53 -31.16 5.79
CA ILE A 90 -26.42 -32.11 5.71
C ILE A 90 -25.90 -32.46 7.11
N LEU A 91 -25.79 -31.50 8.02
CA LEU A 91 -25.41 -31.76 9.41
C LEU A 91 -26.41 -32.67 10.13
N ASP A 92 -27.71 -32.46 9.94
CA ASP A 92 -28.76 -33.29 10.53
C ASP A 92 -28.64 -34.75 10.04
N ILE A 93 -28.51 -34.92 8.73
CA ILE A 93 -28.30 -36.23 8.09
C ILE A 93 -27.01 -36.88 8.59
N TRP A 94 -25.95 -36.10 8.82
CA TRP A 94 -24.72 -36.61 9.39
C TRP A 94 -24.92 -37.05 10.83
N VAL A 95 -25.53 -36.24 11.69
CA VAL A 95 -25.56 -36.48 13.15
C VAL A 95 -26.56 -37.57 13.55
N PHE A 96 -27.77 -37.58 12.99
CA PHE A 96 -28.91 -38.34 13.55
C PHE A 96 -29.33 -39.59 12.77
N ASN A 97 -28.84 -39.79 11.55
CA ASN A 97 -29.12 -41.02 10.80
C ASN A 97 -28.08 -42.08 11.22
N GLU A 98 -28.47 -43.28 11.66
CA GLU A 98 -27.51 -44.32 12.12
C GLU A 98 -27.41 -45.50 11.13
N ASP A 99 -28.48 -45.83 10.37
CA ASP A 99 -28.53 -47.05 9.54
C ASP A 99 -28.28 -46.84 8.02
N LYS A 100 -28.38 -45.60 7.50
CA LYS A 100 -28.28 -45.28 6.04
C LYS A 100 -27.20 -44.25 5.68
N VAL A 101 -26.31 -43.97 6.63
CA VAL A 101 -25.31 -42.90 6.57
C VAL A 101 -24.39 -43.03 5.37
N SER A 102 -23.85 -44.23 5.11
CA SER A 102 -22.90 -44.47 4.02
C SER A 102 -23.53 -44.26 2.62
N PHE A 103 -24.79 -44.65 2.44
CA PHE A 103 -25.50 -44.49 1.18
C PHE A 103 -25.84 -43.02 0.90
N GLU A 104 -26.42 -42.31 1.86
CA GLU A 104 -26.82 -40.91 1.69
C GLU A 104 -25.59 -39.97 1.59
N ILE A 105 -24.53 -40.23 2.35
CA ILE A 105 -23.24 -39.53 2.18
C ILE A 105 -22.66 -39.83 0.79
N GLY A 106 -22.76 -41.07 0.30
CA GLY A 106 -22.34 -41.44 -1.05
C GLY A 106 -23.13 -40.73 -2.15
N VAL A 107 -24.43 -40.49 -1.96
CA VAL A 107 -25.28 -39.70 -2.88
C VAL A 107 -24.87 -38.23 -2.88
N ILE A 108 -24.72 -37.62 -1.70
CA ILE A 108 -24.25 -36.23 -1.54
C ILE A 108 -22.89 -36.05 -2.23
N ARG A 109 -21.96 -36.99 -1.99
CA ARG A 109 -20.63 -36.99 -2.59
C ARG A 109 -20.67 -37.08 -4.12
N ARG A 110 -21.45 -38.02 -4.67
CA ARG A 110 -21.56 -38.20 -6.13
C ARG A 110 -22.14 -36.96 -6.81
N GLU A 111 -23.10 -36.30 -6.18
CA GLU A 111 -23.68 -35.06 -6.68
C GLU A 111 -22.63 -33.93 -6.70
N MET A 112 -21.87 -33.78 -5.60
CA MET A 112 -20.79 -32.78 -5.52
C MET A 112 -19.67 -33.03 -6.55
N ILE A 113 -19.17 -34.26 -6.67
CA ILE A 113 -18.15 -34.63 -7.66
C ILE A 113 -18.68 -34.47 -9.08
N GLY A 114 -19.94 -34.85 -9.34
CA GLY A 114 -20.57 -34.74 -10.65
C GLY A 114 -20.64 -33.29 -11.16
N VAL A 115 -20.93 -32.33 -10.26
CA VAL A 115 -20.90 -30.90 -10.60
C VAL A 115 -19.45 -30.44 -10.84
N LEU A 116 -18.51 -30.78 -9.95
CA LEU A 116 -17.11 -30.33 -10.04
C LEU A 116 -16.38 -30.86 -11.28
N GLU A 117 -16.52 -32.15 -11.62
CA GLU A 117 -15.93 -32.73 -12.84
C GLU A 117 -16.53 -32.14 -14.11
N ARG A 118 -17.80 -31.73 -14.07
CA ARG A 118 -18.43 -31.10 -15.24
C ARG A 118 -17.93 -29.69 -15.46
N THR A 119 -17.81 -28.90 -14.39
CA THR A 119 -17.19 -27.57 -14.42
C THR A 119 -15.76 -27.67 -14.95
N ARG A 120 -15.03 -28.75 -14.62
CA ARG A 120 -13.71 -29.05 -15.21
C ARG A 120 -13.75 -29.22 -16.74
N ARG A 121 -14.76 -29.91 -17.27
CA ARG A 121 -14.86 -30.23 -18.71
C ARG A 121 -15.43 -29.09 -19.56
N ASN A 122 -16.29 -28.21 -19.02
CA ASN A 122 -16.86 -27.07 -19.76
C ASN A 122 -16.62 -25.75 -19.03
N SER A 123 -15.56 -25.03 -19.44
CA SER A 123 -15.32 -23.65 -19.01
C SER A 123 -16.39 -22.64 -19.50
N ARG A 124 -17.17 -23.00 -20.52
CA ARG A 124 -18.12 -22.09 -21.21
C ARG A 124 -19.53 -22.00 -20.59
N ASP A 125 -19.84 -22.79 -19.56
CA ASP A 125 -21.19 -22.85 -18.98
C ASP A 125 -21.26 -22.11 -17.64
N GLY A 126 -21.72 -20.85 -17.66
CA GLY A 126 -21.87 -20.02 -16.47
C GLY A 126 -22.84 -20.59 -15.43
N THR A 127 -23.72 -21.53 -15.79
CA THR A 127 -24.59 -22.19 -14.81
C THR A 127 -23.82 -23.18 -13.93
N SER A 128 -22.81 -23.85 -14.50
CA SER A 128 -21.97 -24.83 -13.79
C SER A 128 -21.01 -24.18 -12.80
N THR A 129 -20.57 -22.94 -13.06
CA THR A 129 -19.69 -22.18 -12.15
C THR A 129 -20.45 -21.70 -10.92
N VAL A 130 -21.70 -21.23 -11.08
CA VAL A 130 -22.56 -20.84 -9.94
C VAL A 130 -22.88 -22.03 -9.04
N MET A 131 -23.15 -23.22 -9.62
CA MET A 131 -23.36 -24.44 -8.85
C MET A 131 -22.10 -24.87 -8.08
N ALA A 132 -20.92 -24.77 -8.69
CA ALA A 132 -19.65 -25.06 -8.02
C ALA A 132 -19.35 -24.07 -6.87
N GLN A 133 -19.65 -22.78 -7.05
CA GLN A 133 -19.53 -21.77 -5.98
C GLN A 133 -20.44 -22.08 -4.77
N ALA A 134 -21.67 -22.53 -5.02
CA ALA A 134 -22.57 -23.00 -3.96
C ALA A 134 -22.00 -24.19 -3.20
N ILE A 135 -21.37 -25.15 -3.90
CA ILE A 135 -20.69 -26.30 -3.29
C ILE A 135 -19.48 -25.84 -2.45
N PHE A 136 -18.70 -24.87 -2.91
CA PHE A 136 -17.58 -24.33 -2.12
C PHE A 136 -18.07 -23.66 -0.83
N ARG A 137 -19.12 -22.84 -0.90
CA ARG A 137 -19.72 -22.22 0.29
C ARG A 137 -20.23 -23.26 1.28
N LEU A 138 -20.85 -24.33 0.78
CA LEU A 138 -21.28 -25.45 1.59
C LEU A 138 -20.09 -26.13 2.29
N LEU A 139 -19.03 -26.44 1.55
CA LEU A 139 -17.81 -27.04 2.09
C LEU A 139 -17.16 -26.17 3.17
N ASP A 140 -17.07 -24.85 2.95
CA ASP A 140 -16.49 -23.90 3.90
C ASP A 140 -17.25 -23.92 5.25
N VAL A 141 -18.58 -23.89 5.21
CA VAL A 141 -19.42 -23.96 6.43
C VAL A 141 -19.25 -25.29 7.14
N LEU A 142 -19.29 -26.41 6.41
CA LEU A 142 -19.15 -27.73 6.99
C LEU A 142 -17.76 -27.94 7.59
N TRP A 143 -16.70 -27.48 6.92
CA TRP A 143 -15.33 -27.47 7.47
C TRP A 143 -15.25 -26.63 8.74
N SER A 144 -15.82 -25.43 8.75
CA SER A 144 -15.81 -24.58 9.95
C SER A 144 -16.44 -25.25 11.17
N TRP A 145 -17.50 -26.03 10.96
CA TRP A 145 -18.15 -26.78 12.04
C TRP A 145 -17.29 -27.95 12.53
N VAL A 146 -16.67 -28.69 11.62
CA VAL A 146 -15.74 -29.78 11.97
C VAL A 146 -14.57 -29.25 12.80
N HIS A 147 -13.95 -28.13 12.39
CA HIS A 147 -12.83 -27.52 13.11
C HIS A 147 -13.24 -27.01 14.50
N ARG A 148 -14.38 -26.29 14.61
CA ARG A 148 -14.91 -25.81 15.90
C ARG A 148 -15.27 -26.96 16.85
N GLY A 149 -15.77 -28.07 16.32
CA GLY A 149 -16.02 -29.29 17.10
C GLY A 149 -14.74 -29.90 17.69
N GLY A 150 -13.63 -29.85 16.96
CA GLY A 150 -12.31 -30.30 17.42
C GLY A 150 -11.68 -29.37 18.48
N GLU A 151 -11.76 -28.05 18.28
CA GLU A 151 -11.25 -27.07 19.25
C GLU A 151 -12.04 -27.06 20.57
N GLY A 152 -13.36 -27.26 20.49
CA GLY A 152 -14.23 -27.39 21.67
C GLY A 152 -13.84 -28.54 22.58
N ALA A 153 -13.36 -29.67 22.04
CA ALA A 153 -12.88 -30.81 22.82
C ALA A 153 -11.56 -30.51 23.58
N SER A 154 -10.68 -29.70 22.98
CA SER A 154 -9.41 -29.28 23.58
C SER A 154 -9.54 -28.10 24.56
N SER A 155 -10.52 -27.20 24.32
CA SER A 155 -10.77 -26.00 25.11
C SER A 155 -11.74 -26.21 26.28
N ALA A 156 -12.62 -27.21 26.20
CA ALA A 156 -13.56 -27.55 27.29
C ALA A 156 -12.88 -28.00 28.59
N LYS A 157 -11.58 -28.35 28.57
CA LYS A 157 -10.80 -28.57 29.80
C LYS A 157 -10.37 -27.26 30.51
N ARG A 158 -10.68 -26.06 29.99
CA ARG A 158 -10.10 -24.79 30.46
C ARG A 158 -11.06 -23.61 30.71
N ARG A 159 -12.38 -23.81 30.82
CA ARG A 159 -13.28 -22.73 31.30
C ARG A 159 -14.15 -23.19 32.47
N PRO A 160 -14.03 -22.58 33.65
CA PRO A 160 -15.06 -22.62 34.67
C PRO A 160 -15.95 -21.38 34.50
N LEU A 161 -16.88 -21.39 33.54
CA LEU A 161 -17.88 -20.32 33.43
C LEU A 161 -19.18 -20.80 32.77
N ASP A 162 -19.82 -21.82 33.37
CA ASP A 162 -21.24 -22.12 33.18
C ASP A 162 -21.93 -21.97 34.54
N ARG A 163 -22.48 -20.77 34.82
CA ARG A 163 -23.42 -20.54 35.95
C ARG A 163 -24.67 -19.74 35.57
N PHE A 164 -24.91 -19.48 34.29
CA PHE A 164 -26.09 -18.74 33.83
C PHE A 164 -26.93 -19.49 32.78
N GLY A 165 -26.95 -20.83 32.85
CA GLY A 165 -27.88 -21.66 32.07
C GLY A 165 -28.95 -22.27 32.98
N GLU A 166 -30.22 -22.05 32.66
CA GLU A 166 -31.37 -22.70 33.30
C GLU A 166 -31.22 -24.24 33.30
N PRO A 167 -31.62 -24.93 34.39
CA PRO A 167 -31.54 -26.38 34.49
C PRO A 167 -32.66 -27.02 33.68
N GLY A 168 -32.43 -27.29 32.38
CA GLY A 168 -33.42 -27.98 31.55
C GLY A 168 -32.92 -28.43 30.18
N PHE A 169 -31.95 -27.76 29.57
CA PHE A 169 -31.45 -28.13 28.24
C PHE A 169 -30.22 -29.04 28.34
N LYS A 170 -30.44 -30.35 28.53
CA LYS A 170 -29.39 -31.34 28.26
C LYS A 170 -29.05 -31.24 26.77
N SER A 171 -27.89 -30.67 26.46
CA SER A 171 -27.31 -30.74 25.13
C SER A 171 -26.94 -32.19 24.85
N ASP A 172 -27.91 -32.96 24.35
CA ASP A 172 -27.73 -34.30 23.79
C ASP A 172 -27.02 -34.21 22.42
N TRP A 173 -25.98 -33.37 22.31
CA TRP A 173 -25.16 -33.28 21.11
C TRP A 173 -23.96 -34.24 21.24
N PRO A 174 -23.86 -35.30 20.42
CA PRO A 174 -22.83 -36.33 20.58
C PRO A 174 -21.44 -35.78 20.20
N LYS A 175 -20.64 -35.46 21.22
CA LYS A 175 -19.32 -34.81 21.13
C LYS A 175 -18.23 -35.64 20.39
N GLY A 176 -18.43 -36.94 20.19
CA GLY A 176 -17.48 -37.85 19.51
C GLY A 176 -17.72 -38.07 18.01
N ARG A 177 -18.85 -37.63 17.45
CA ARG A 177 -19.25 -37.98 16.06
C ARG A 177 -18.63 -37.08 14.97
N MET A 178 -17.92 -36.01 15.33
CA MET A 178 -17.32 -35.08 14.34
C MET A 178 -15.97 -35.57 13.79
N HIS A 179 -15.22 -36.39 14.55
CA HIS A 179 -13.86 -36.83 14.19
C HIS A 179 -13.84 -37.93 13.10
N VAL A 180 -14.81 -38.86 13.12
CA VAL A 180 -14.97 -39.92 12.10
C VAL A 180 -15.31 -39.33 10.70
N ARG A 181 -15.77 -38.08 10.66
CA ARG A 181 -16.33 -37.44 9.45
C ARG A 181 -15.33 -36.57 8.69
N ASP A 182 -14.20 -36.23 9.32
CA ASP A 182 -13.03 -35.66 8.65
C ASP A 182 -12.51 -36.62 7.56
N GLN A 183 -12.51 -37.92 7.83
CA GLN A 183 -12.15 -38.97 6.86
C GLN A 183 -13.10 -39.04 5.65
N SER A 184 -14.41 -38.79 5.85
CA SER A 184 -15.40 -38.81 4.75
C SER A 184 -15.31 -37.59 3.84
N MET A 185 -14.84 -36.45 4.36
CA MET A 185 -14.58 -35.23 3.57
C MET A 185 -13.26 -35.29 2.81
N ASN A 186 -12.23 -35.92 3.38
CA ASN A 186 -10.94 -36.12 2.71
C ASN A 186 -11.03 -37.04 1.47
N CYS A 187 -12.16 -37.72 1.25
CA CYS A 187 -12.42 -38.50 0.03
C CYS A 187 -12.81 -37.67 -1.20
N ILE A 188 -13.07 -36.35 -1.07
CA ILE A 188 -13.26 -35.47 -2.23
C ILE A 188 -11.87 -35.12 -2.76
N GLY A 189 -11.57 -35.49 -4.00
CA GLY A 189 -10.27 -35.22 -4.61
C GLY A 189 -9.92 -33.73 -4.55
N LYS A 190 -8.93 -33.37 -3.73
CA LYS A 190 -8.48 -31.99 -3.52
C LYS A 190 -8.00 -31.34 -4.82
N LEU A 191 -7.40 -32.12 -5.72
CA LEU A 191 -7.04 -31.69 -7.08
C LEU A 191 -8.25 -31.32 -7.95
N ALA A 192 -9.36 -32.06 -7.83
CA ALA A 192 -10.59 -31.77 -8.56
C ALA A 192 -11.23 -30.47 -8.04
N LEU A 193 -11.19 -30.25 -6.72
CA LEU A 193 -11.60 -28.99 -6.11
C LEU A 193 -10.73 -27.82 -6.58
N ALA A 194 -9.41 -27.99 -6.62
CA ALA A 194 -8.47 -26.96 -7.07
C ALA A 194 -8.71 -26.57 -8.54
N LYS A 195 -8.80 -27.56 -9.44
CA LYS A 195 -9.05 -27.32 -10.88
C LYS A 195 -10.44 -26.72 -11.14
N ALA A 196 -11.47 -27.16 -10.40
CA ALA A 196 -12.80 -26.56 -10.51
C ALA A 196 -12.82 -25.12 -9.96
N ALA A 197 -12.14 -24.85 -8.85
CA ALA A 197 -12.02 -23.51 -8.27
C ALA A 197 -11.29 -22.54 -9.21
N PHE A 198 -10.24 -23.00 -9.89
CA PHE A 198 -9.53 -22.23 -10.92
C PHE A 198 -10.47 -21.79 -12.05
N ILE A 199 -11.30 -22.70 -12.57
CA ILE A 199 -12.27 -22.40 -13.63
C ILE A 199 -13.40 -21.47 -13.14
N CYS A 200 -13.78 -21.56 -11.86
CA CYS A 200 -14.74 -20.65 -11.24
C CYS A 200 -14.16 -19.27 -10.89
N SER A 201 -12.92 -18.99 -11.30
CA SER A 201 -12.18 -17.75 -11.00
C SER A 201 -11.95 -17.50 -9.50
N ALA A 202 -12.10 -18.53 -8.66
CA ALA A 202 -11.87 -18.49 -7.21
C ALA A 202 -10.44 -18.97 -6.90
N TYR A 203 -9.46 -18.14 -7.27
CA TYR A 203 -8.05 -18.54 -7.30
C TYR A 203 -7.43 -18.79 -5.92
N SER A 204 -7.83 -18.03 -4.89
CA SER A 204 -7.37 -18.24 -3.50
C SER A 204 -7.80 -19.60 -2.95
N ARG A 205 -9.03 -20.05 -3.29
CA ARG A 205 -9.51 -21.40 -2.98
C ARG A 205 -8.77 -22.45 -3.79
N ALA A 206 -8.48 -22.16 -5.06
CA ALA A 206 -7.72 -23.07 -5.91
C ALA A 206 -6.32 -23.32 -5.33
N LEU A 207 -5.60 -22.26 -4.95
CA LEU A 207 -4.29 -22.36 -4.29
C LEU A 207 -4.38 -23.14 -2.98
N LYS A 208 -5.34 -22.81 -2.10
CA LYS A 208 -5.54 -23.52 -0.82
C LYS A 208 -5.74 -25.01 -1.04
N TYR A 209 -6.67 -25.41 -1.92
CA TYR A 209 -6.93 -26.82 -2.19
C TYR A 209 -5.73 -27.52 -2.83
N TYR A 210 -4.96 -26.80 -3.64
CA TYR A 210 -3.77 -27.31 -4.28
C TYR A 210 -2.63 -27.54 -3.28
N GLU A 211 -2.33 -26.58 -2.42
CA GLU A 211 -1.34 -26.76 -1.33
C GLU A 211 -1.72 -27.91 -0.41
N MET A 212 -3.01 -28.01 -0.05
CA MET A 212 -3.50 -29.12 0.76
C MET A 212 -3.35 -30.47 0.05
N HIS A 213 -3.49 -30.51 -1.27
CA HIS A 213 -3.27 -31.72 -2.05
C HIS A 213 -1.80 -32.14 -2.06
N VAL A 214 -0.89 -31.20 -2.33
CA VAL A 214 0.56 -31.45 -2.33
C VAL A 214 1.06 -31.90 -0.96
N ARG A 215 0.56 -31.29 0.13
CA ARG A 215 0.90 -31.72 1.50
C ARG A 215 0.41 -33.13 1.80
N ASP A 216 -0.83 -33.46 1.40
CA ASP A 216 -1.42 -34.78 1.61
C ASP A 216 -0.71 -35.88 0.81
N GLU A 217 -0.41 -35.65 -0.47
CA GLU A 217 0.31 -36.62 -1.31
C GLU A 217 1.68 -36.95 -0.73
N ARG A 218 2.37 -35.94 -0.20
CA ARG A 218 3.66 -36.14 0.47
C ARG A 218 3.52 -36.92 1.78
N LEU A 219 2.52 -36.60 2.60
CA LEU A 219 2.23 -37.36 3.81
C LEU A 219 1.84 -38.82 3.51
N SER A 220 1.14 -39.10 2.41
CA SER A 220 0.88 -40.48 1.98
C SER A 220 2.14 -41.18 1.50
N ASN A 221 2.98 -40.50 0.72
CA ASN A 221 4.25 -41.06 0.25
C ASN A 221 5.19 -41.39 1.43
N MET A 222 5.23 -40.54 2.48
CA MET A 222 5.94 -40.82 3.72
C MET A 222 5.44 -42.08 4.42
N LYS A 223 4.12 -42.26 4.55
CA LYS A 223 3.53 -43.44 5.20
C LYS A 223 3.79 -44.71 4.39
N HIS A 224 3.73 -44.63 3.07
CA HIS A 224 4.04 -45.76 2.18
C HIS A 224 5.52 -46.16 2.25
N PHE A 225 6.44 -45.19 2.28
CA PHE A 225 7.87 -45.45 2.40
C PHE A 225 8.23 -46.03 3.78
N ALA A 226 7.67 -45.48 4.86
CA ALA A 226 7.84 -45.99 6.23
C ALA A 226 7.26 -47.41 6.42
N SER A 227 6.21 -47.78 5.66
CA SER A 227 5.67 -49.14 5.66
C SER A 227 6.44 -50.13 4.77
N SER A 228 7.22 -49.63 3.80
CA SER A 228 8.01 -50.44 2.87
C SER A 228 9.47 -50.63 3.31
N ALA A 229 10.01 -49.70 4.09
CA ALA A 229 11.38 -49.75 4.60
C ALA A 229 11.38 -50.32 6.02
N GLY A 230 11.35 -51.65 6.14
CA GLY A 230 11.79 -52.31 7.36
C GLY A 230 13.30 -52.13 7.51
N GLY A 231 13.73 -51.13 8.28
CA GLY A 231 15.11 -50.95 8.74
C GLY A 231 16.14 -50.71 7.65
N GLY A 232 16.30 -49.46 7.21
CA GLY A 232 17.40 -49.02 6.36
C GLY A 232 17.66 -47.53 6.52
N ASP A 233 18.93 -47.18 6.67
CA ASP A 233 19.53 -45.89 7.02
C ASP A 233 18.76 -44.60 6.62
N ASP A 234 18.39 -43.80 7.63
CA ASP A 234 17.57 -42.57 7.57
C ASP A 234 18.29 -41.34 6.94
N SER A 235 19.41 -41.54 6.25
CA SER A 235 20.41 -40.48 6.05
C SER A 235 20.38 -39.74 4.71
N GLN A 236 19.44 -40.00 3.79
CA GLN A 236 19.48 -39.27 2.51
C GLN A 236 18.16 -39.15 1.72
N ILE A 237 17.08 -38.68 2.35
CA ILE A 237 16.03 -38.01 1.56
C ILE A 237 15.51 -36.77 2.29
N ASP A 238 15.86 -35.61 1.73
CA ASP A 238 15.63 -34.28 2.27
C ASP A 238 14.16 -33.85 2.05
N TRP A 239 13.25 -34.45 2.82
CA TRP A 239 11.81 -34.19 2.74
C TRP A 239 11.41 -33.05 3.67
N SER A 240 11.59 -31.82 3.20
CA SER A 240 11.20 -30.60 3.91
C SER A 240 9.78 -30.14 3.54
N ASP A 241 8.97 -29.82 4.53
CA ASP A 241 7.70 -29.09 4.41
C ASP A 241 7.90 -27.56 4.43
N GLY A 242 9.16 -27.10 4.39
CA GLY A 242 9.55 -25.70 4.54
C GLY A 242 9.77 -25.25 6.00
N VAL A 243 9.38 -26.04 7.01
CA VAL A 243 9.53 -25.67 8.42
C VAL A 243 10.99 -25.77 8.89
N ASN A 244 11.79 -26.61 8.23
CA ASN A 244 13.23 -26.74 8.45
C ASN A 244 14.08 -25.75 7.61
N GLY A 245 13.45 -24.84 6.85
CA GLY A 245 14.14 -23.84 6.04
C GLY A 245 14.63 -24.31 4.67
N GLN A 246 14.34 -25.56 4.27
CA GLN A 246 14.59 -26.06 2.92
C GLN A 246 13.30 -26.06 2.10
N LEU A 247 13.39 -25.68 0.83
CA LEU A 247 12.24 -25.64 -0.07
C LEU A 247 11.92 -27.05 -0.59
N PRO A 248 10.64 -27.42 -0.65
CA PRO A 248 10.26 -28.72 -1.18
C PRO A 248 10.50 -28.81 -2.70
N ARG A 249 10.98 -29.96 -3.18
CA ARG A 249 11.05 -30.27 -4.61
C ARG A 249 9.64 -30.51 -5.16
N LEU A 250 9.17 -29.63 -6.03
CA LEU A 250 7.88 -29.71 -6.72
C LEU A 250 8.05 -30.31 -8.11
N THR A 251 7.03 -31.01 -8.63
CA THR A 251 7.05 -31.51 -10.01
C THR A 251 6.78 -30.39 -11.01
N GLN A 252 7.18 -30.56 -12.28
CA GLN A 252 6.98 -29.55 -13.32
C GLN A 252 5.49 -29.20 -13.54
N GLU A 253 4.60 -30.19 -13.44
CA GLU A 253 3.15 -29.97 -13.56
C GLU A 253 2.58 -29.19 -12.37
N GLU A 254 3.11 -29.45 -11.16
CA GLU A 254 2.72 -28.72 -9.96
C GLU A 254 3.12 -27.25 -10.03
N ILE A 255 4.34 -27.02 -10.49
CA ILE A 255 4.87 -25.68 -10.70
C ILE A 255 4.07 -24.94 -11.77
N ALA A 256 3.68 -25.60 -12.86
CA ALA A 256 2.89 -25.00 -13.92
C ALA A 256 1.48 -24.60 -13.45
N PHE A 257 0.79 -25.48 -12.72
CA PHE A 257 -0.54 -25.17 -12.18
C PHE A 257 -0.47 -24.05 -11.13
N LEU A 258 0.50 -24.11 -10.20
CA LEU A 258 0.74 -23.05 -9.22
C LEU A 258 1.02 -21.73 -9.93
N HIS A 259 1.91 -21.72 -10.90
CA HIS A 259 2.26 -20.53 -11.66
C HIS A 259 1.02 -19.93 -12.35
N CYS A 260 0.19 -20.73 -13.04
CA CYS A 260 -1.06 -20.24 -13.62
C CYS A 260 -2.04 -19.68 -12.58
N THR A 261 -2.14 -20.29 -11.39
CA THR A 261 -3.01 -19.78 -10.31
C THR A 261 -2.50 -18.47 -9.72
N LEU A 262 -1.19 -18.35 -9.48
CA LEU A 262 -0.57 -17.15 -8.90
C LEU A 262 -0.61 -15.96 -9.86
N VAL A 263 -0.36 -16.19 -11.16
CA VAL A 263 -0.52 -15.18 -12.22
C VAL A 263 -1.93 -14.61 -12.25
N GLN A 264 -2.95 -15.43 -11.98
CA GLN A 264 -4.33 -14.96 -11.94
C GLN A 264 -4.71 -14.26 -10.63
N MET A 265 -3.93 -14.47 -9.54
CA MET A 265 -4.09 -13.75 -8.28
C MET A 265 -3.36 -12.40 -8.26
N ASP A 266 -2.44 -12.18 -9.20
CA ASP A 266 -1.63 -10.96 -9.32
C ASP A 266 -0.70 -10.74 -8.11
N ASP A 267 -0.15 -11.83 -7.56
CA ASP A 267 0.79 -11.81 -6.42
C ASP A 267 2.25 -12.00 -6.90
N PRO A 268 3.03 -10.92 -7.13
CA PRO A 268 4.38 -11.02 -7.70
C PRO A 268 5.37 -11.75 -6.78
N ASP A 269 5.28 -11.53 -5.47
CA ASP A 269 6.18 -12.15 -4.49
C ASP A 269 6.07 -13.68 -4.49
N ALA A 270 4.86 -14.20 -4.66
CA ALA A 270 4.62 -15.63 -4.72
C ALA A 270 5.16 -16.24 -6.02
N ILE A 271 5.10 -15.49 -7.13
CA ILE A 271 5.66 -15.88 -8.43
C ILE A 271 7.20 -15.92 -8.36
N ASP A 272 7.82 -14.92 -7.71
CA ASP A 272 9.29 -14.92 -7.47
C ASP A 272 9.72 -16.08 -6.56
N GLY A 273 8.88 -16.44 -5.58
CA GLY A 273 9.06 -17.64 -4.77
C GLY A 273 9.10 -18.94 -5.60
N LEU A 274 8.26 -19.04 -6.64
CA LEU A 274 8.26 -20.19 -7.55
C LEU A 274 9.53 -20.26 -8.41
N GLN A 275 10.11 -19.13 -8.82
CA GLN A 275 11.40 -19.13 -9.53
C GLN A 275 12.50 -19.75 -8.66
N SER A 276 12.52 -19.42 -7.37
CA SER A 276 13.46 -20.01 -6.42
C SER A 276 13.24 -21.52 -6.25
N ALA A 277 11.98 -21.97 -6.22
CA ALA A 277 11.65 -23.39 -6.18
C ALA A 277 12.05 -24.15 -7.48
N ARG A 278 11.91 -23.52 -8.65
CA ARG A 278 12.35 -24.09 -9.95
C ARG A 278 13.85 -24.27 -10.02
N ARG A 279 14.61 -23.27 -9.57
CA ARG A 279 16.08 -23.32 -9.52
C ARG A 279 16.60 -24.45 -8.64
N LEU A 280 15.87 -24.82 -7.59
CA LEU A 280 16.23 -25.94 -6.71
C LEU A 280 15.86 -27.32 -7.26
N ALA A 281 14.96 -27.36 -8.25
CA ALA A 281 14.52 -28.58 -8.90
C ALA A 281 15.19 -28.82 -10.27
N ASP A 282 16.15 -27.96 -10.67
CA ASP A 282 16.87 -27.99 -11.95
C ASP A 282 15.96 -28.01 -13.20
N PHE A 283 14.78 -27.41 -13.11
CA PHE A 283 13.87 -27.28 -14.25
C PHE A 283 14.05 -25.93 -14.95
N SER A 284 14.12 -25.95 -16.29
CA SER A 284 14.05 -24.72 -17.08
C SER A 284 12.61 -24.17 -17.11
N PRO A 285 12.41 -22.85 -17.01
CA PRO A 285 11.08 -22.27 -17.06
C PRO A 285 10.50 -22.46 -18.46
N ARG A 286 9.21 -22.84 -18.56
CA ARG A 286 8.53 -22.88 -19.85
C ARG A 286 8.43 -21.46 -20.41
N GLU A 287 8.53 -21.29 -21.74
CA GLU A 287 8.50 -19.96 -22.38
C GLU A 287 7.29 -19.11 -21.92
N ARG A 288 6.10 -19.73 -21.83
CA ARG A 288 4.87 -19.09 -21.34
C ARG A 288 4.95 -18.62 -19.88
N GLU A 289 5.65 -19.38 -19.05
CA GLU A 289 5.78 -19.08 -17.63
C GLU A 289 6.81 -17.98 -17.42
N HIS A 290 7.97 -18.09 -18.05
CA HIS A 290 9.02 -17.08 -17.95
C HIS A 290 8.55 -15.69 -18.40
N VAL A 291 7.79 -15.66 -19.49
CA VAL A 291 7.19 -14.44 -20.02
C VAL A 291 6.16 -13.84 -19.07
N ALA A 292 5.32 -14.68 -18.46
CA ALA A 292 4.34 -14.21 -17.49
C ALA A 292 5.04 -13.69 -16.23
N GLU A 293 6.08 -14.37 -15.73
CA GLU A 293 6.89 -13.90 -14.60
C GLU A 293 7.45 -12.49 -14.85
N LEU A 294 8.10 -12.28 -15.99
CA LEU A 294 8.68 -10.97 -16.34
C LEU A 294 7.63 -9.88 -16.49
N ALA A 295 6.43 -10.22 -16.99
CA ALA A 295 5.30 -9.31 -17.06
C ALA A 295 4.83 -8.86 -15.66
N HIS A 296 4.84 -9.74 -14.66
CA HIS A 296 4.43 -9.39 -13.28
C HIS A 296 5.54 -8.66 -12.51
N GLN A 297 6.81 -8.96 -12.80
CA GLN A 297 7.97 -8.21 -12.27
C GLN A 297 8.04 -6.78 -12.83
N GLY A 298 7.29 -6.48 -13.91
CA GLY A 298 7.32 -5.18 -14.58
C GLY A 298 8.54 -4.97 -15.48
N SER A 299 9.35 -6.01 -15.71
CA SER A 299 10.49 -6.04 -16.63
C SER A 299 10.03 -6.25 -18.07
N TRP A 300 9.25 -5.29 -18.58
CA TRP A 300 8.65 -5.37 -19.91
C TRP A 300 9.68 -5.33 -21.06
N GLU A 301 10.90 -4.82 -20.83
CA GLU A 301 11.99 -4.83 -21.82
C GLU A 301 12.47 -6.28 -22.07
N GLU A 302 12.77 -7.01 -21.00
CA GLU A 302 13.18 -8.42 -21.09
C GLU A 302 12.04 -9.31 -21.62
N ALA A 303 10.80 -9.03 -21.21
CA ALA A 303 9.63 -9.72 -21.73
C ALA A 303 9.47 -9.49 -23.25
N LEU A 304 9.70 -8.25 -23.73
CA LEU A 304 9.64 -7.92 -25.15
C LEU A 304 10.70 -8.71 -25.94
N ASP A 305 11.94 -8.77 -25.46
CA ASP A 305 13.03 -9.51 -26.10
C ASP A 305 12.70 -11.00 -26.23
N LEU A 306 12.09 -11.60 -25.21
CA LEU A 306 11.64 -13.00 -25.25
C LEU A 306 10.49 -13.22 -26.24
N TYR A 307 9.52 -12.30 -26.29
CA TYR A 307 8.44 -12.40 -27.27
C TYR A 307 8.97 -12.27 -28.70
N GLU A 308 9.92 -11.36 -28.95
CA GLU A 308 10.56 -11.21 -30.25
C GLU A 308 11.41 -12.45 -30.61
N ALA A 309 12.14 -13.02 -29.65
CA ALA A 309 12.87 -14.27 -29.83
C ALA A 309 11.93 -15.44 -30.15
N SER A 310 10.78 -15.54 -29.47
CA SER A 310 9.76 -16.57 -29.75
C SER A 310 9.20 -16.43 -31.16
N LEU A 311 8.92 -15.20 -31.61
CA LEU A 311 8.47 -14.92 -32.97
C LEU A 311 9.54 -15.27 -34.03
N ASN A 312 10.80 -14.97 -33.77
CA ASN A 312 11.91 -15.34 -34.64
C ASN A 312 12.08 -16.87 -34.75
N ASN A 313 11.86 -17.60 -33.66
CA ASN A 313 11.88 -19.07 -33.68
C ASN A 313 10.73 -19.67 -34.50
N HIS A 314 9.54 -19.04 -34.47
CA HIS A 314 8.41 -19.45 -35.30
C HIS A 314 8.66 -19.15 -36.79
N SER A 315 9.24 -17.99 -37.14
CA SER A 315 9.54 -17.63 -38.53
C SER A 315 10.62 -18.52 -39.16
N MET A 316 11.63 -18.94 -38.38
CA MET A 316 12.67 -19.89 -38.82
C MET A 316 12.13 -21.32 -39.04
N ARG A 317 10.98 -21.67 -38.44
CA ARG A 317 10.30 -22.96 -38.67
C ARG A 317 9.41 -22.93 -39.91
N GLU A 318 8.76 -21.81 -40.19
CA GLU A 318 8.00 -21.62 -41.43
C GLU A 318 8.91 -21.69 -42.68
N SER A 319 10.16 -21.20 -42.57
CA SER A 319 11.15 -21.31 -43.66
C SER A 319 11.71 -22.73 -43.84
N SER A 320 11.81 -23.54 -42.78
CA SER A 320 12.30 -24.93 -42.87
C SER A 320 11.22 -25.94 -43.30
N HIS A 321 9.94 -25.67 -43.02
CA HIS A 321 8.82 -26.47 -43.54
C HIS A 321 8.49 -26.21 -45.03
N GLY A 322 9.19 -25.27 -45.69
CA GLY A 322 9.09 -25.00 -47.13
C GLY A 322 9.78 -26.01 -48.05
N LEU A 323 10.57 -26.96 -47.52
CA LEU A 323 11.13 -28.07 -48.28
C LEU A 323 10.20 -29.29 -48.20
N VAL A 324 9.51 -29.57 -49.31
CA VAL A 324 8.57 -30.68 -49.47
C VAL A 324 9.25 -32.02 -49.18
N LEU A 325 8.98 -32.61 -48.02
CA LEU A 325 9.32 -34.01 -47.75
C LEU A 325 8.29 -34.94 -48.45
N PRO A 326 8.72 -35.93 -49.25
CA PRO A 326 7.81 -36.86 -49.92
C PRO A 326 6.95 -37.66 -48.92
N GLN A 327 5.67 -37.83 -49.24
CA GLN A 327 4.64 -38.51 -48.42
C GLN A 327 5.00 -39.95 -47.98
N ARG A 328 6.07 -40.54 -48.53
CA ARG A 328 6.59 -41.87 -48.17
C ARG A 328 7.29 -41.88 -46.81
N ALA A 329 7.87 -40.76 -46.36
CA ALA A 329 8.50 -40.65 -45.03
C ALA A 329 7.48 -40.56 -43.88
N LYS A 330 6.25 -40.11 -44.14
CA LYS A 330 5.16 -40.05 -43.14
C LYS A 330 4.57 -41.40 -42.75
N ARG A 331 4.79 -42.47 -43.53
CA ARG A 331 4.30 -43.82 -43.20
C ARG A 331 5.32 -44.65 -42.42
N LEU A 332 6.62 -44.44 -42.63
CA LEU A 332 7.66 -45.18 -41.92
C LEU A 332 7.85 -44.69 -40.47
N LEU A 333 7.52 -43.42 -40.19
CA LEU A 333 7.47 -42.87 -38.82
C LEU A 333 6.19 -43.23 -38.02
N ARG A 334 5.25 -43.99 -38.61
CA ARG A 334 4.02 -44.45 -37.93
C ARG A 334 4.08 -45.92 -37.47
N ALA A 335 5.16 -46.64 -37.78
CA ALA A 335 5.26 -48.06 -37.47
C ALA A 335 5.96 -48.36 -36.14
N ASP A 336 6.72 -47.41 -35.57
CA ASP A 336 7.41 -47.57 -34.28
C ASP A 336 7.00 -46.48 -33.29
N SER A 337 5.80 -46.60 -32.71
CA SER A 337 5.48 -45.96 -31.42
C SER A 337 4.23 -46.60 -30.79
N GLY A 338 4.41 -47.78 -30.22
CA GLY A 338 3.51 -48.30 -29.19
C GLY A 338 3.95 -47.81 -27.81
N ALA A 339 3.49 -46.63 -27.38
CA ALA A 339 3.31 -46.23 -25.97
C ALA A 339 2.99 -44.72 -25.87
N THR A 340 1.80 -44.42 -25.32
CA THR A 340 1.41 -43.27 -24.47
C THR A 340 2.01 -41.86 -24.68
N SER A 341 1.10 -40.88 -24.79
CA SER A 341 1.22 -39.42 -24.55
C SER A 341 2.13 -38.59 -25.49
N GLU A 342 1.63 -38.28 -26.69
CA GLU A 342 2.17 -37.20 -27.55
C GLU A 342 1.30 -35.92 -27.59
N ASP A 343 0.14 -35.88 -26.91
CA ASP A 343 -0.79 -34.73 -26.97
C ASP A 343 -0.46 -33.58 -25.98
N ASP A 344 0.46 -33.77 -25.02
CA ASP A 344 0.78 -32.75 -24.00
C ASP A 344 1.85 -31.74 -24.43
N GLY A 345 2.61 -32.02 -25.50
CA GLY A 345 3.70 -31.15 -25.99
C GLY A 345 3.24 -29.89 -26.76
N TYR A 346 1.99 -29.83 -27.20
CA TYR A 346 1.43 -28.71 -27.98
C TYR A 346 0.89 -27.56 -27.12
N GLN A 347 0.68 -27.78 -25.82
CA GLN A 347 0.13 -26.76 -24.90
C GLN A 347 1.20 -25.87 -24.24
N ASP A 348 2.48 -26.20 -24.37
CA ASP A 348 3.59 -25.54 -23.66
C ASP A 348 4.23 -24.37 -24.42
N ARG A 349 3.99 -24.22 -25.73
CA ARG A 349 4.59 -23.16 -26.54
C ARG A 349 3.69 -21.93 -26.62
N VAL A 350 4.29 -20.74 -26.51
CA VAL A 350 3.59 -19.48 -26.82
C VAL A 350 3.13 -19.59 -28.28
N THR A 351 1.81 -19.53 -28.48
CA THR A 351 1.27 -19.52 -29.83
C THR A 351 1.67 -18.23 -30.53
N THR A 352 1.76 -18.25 -31.85
CA THR A 352 2.14 -17.06 -32.63
C THR A 352 1.25 -15.86 -32.31
N TRP A 353 -0.05 -16.07 -32.06
CA TRP A 353 -0.97 -14.99 -31.68
C TRP A 353 -0.75 -14.46 -30.25
N GLU A 354 -0.45 -15.33 -29.27
CA GLU A 354 -0.11 -14.90 -27.90
C GLU A 354 1.18 -14.09 -27.89
N ALA A 355 2.18 -14.50 -28.66
CA ALA A 355 3.44 -13.78 -28.78
C ALA A 355 3.22 -12.39 -29.38
N HIS A 356 2.45 -12.27 -30.47
CA HIS A 356 2.12 -10.96 -31.06
C HIS A 356 1.29 -10.07 -30.12
N HIS A 357 0.32 -10.62 -29.40
CA HIS A 357 -0.45 -9.88 -28.39
C HIS A 357 0.45 -9.43 -27.23
N GLY A 358 1.39 -10.28 -26.82
CA GLY A 358 2.39 -10.01 -25.79
C GLY A 358 3.37 -8.91 -26.17
N VAL A 359 3.89 -8.89 -27.40
CA VAL A 359 4.71 -7.79 -27.95
C VAL A 359 3.95 -6.46 -27.86
N LEU A 360 2.71 -6.42 -28.33
CA LEU A 360 1.91 -5.20 -28.32
C LEU A 360 1.60 -4.70 -26.91
N THR A 361 1.29 -5.62 -26.00
CA THR A 361 1.03 -5.30 -24.59
C THR A 361 2.29 -4.79 -23.90
N SER A 362 3.45 -5.41 -24.16
CA SER A 362 4.75 -4.99 -23.62
C SER A 362 5.15 -3.60 -24.13
N LEU A 363 5.00 -3.35 -25.45
CA LEU A 363 5.25 -2.04 -26.04
C LEU A 363 4.33 -0.95 -25.48
N LEU A 364 3.05 -1.27 -25.22
CA LEU A 364 2.11 -0.35 -24.59
C LEU A 364 2.54 0.01 -23.17
N ASN A 365 2.90 -1.00 -22.36
CA ASN A 365 3.34 -0.81 -20.96
C ASN A 365 4.69 -0.09 -20.85
N LEU A 366 5.58 -0.26 -21.84
CA LEU A 366 6.83 0.51 -21.97
C LEU A 366 6.60 1.97 -22.43
N GLY A 367 5.38 2.32 -22.86
CA GLY A 367 5.04 3.64 -23.39
C GLY A 367 5.38 3.86 -24.87
N HIS A 368 5.76 2.80 -25.58
CA HIS A 368 6.02 2.80 -27.02
C HIS A 368 4.73 2.71 -27.85
N ILE A 369 3.75 3.55 -27.50
CA ILE A 369 2.37 3.48 -28.00
C ILE A 369 2.30 3.62 -29.53
N GLU A 370 3.14 4.49 -30.11
CA GLU A 370 3.19 4.68 -31.57
C GLU A 370 3.73 3.46 -32.32
N THR A 371 4.79 2.86 -31.80
CA THR A 371 5.34 1.62 -32.40
C THR A 371 4.38 0.45 -32.25
N ALA A 372 3.64 0.37 -31.13
CA ALA A 372 2.61 -0.65 -30.94
C ALA A 372 1.50 -0.53 -32.00
N LEU A 373 1.03 0.68 -32.27
CA LEU A 373 0.02 0.94 -33.30
C LEU A 373 0.54 0.59 -34.70
N GLN A 374 1.79 0.94 -35.03
CA GLN A 374 2.41 0.60 -36.32
C GLN A 374 2.59 -0.92 -36.49
N ASN A 375 3.08 -1.60 -35.46
CA ASN A 375 3.25 -3.06 -35.45
C ASN A 375 1.90 -3.77 -35.63
N TYR A 376 0.84 -3.29 -34.96
CA TYR A 376 -0.50 -3.81 -35.16
C TYR A 376 -0.98 -3.66 -36.61
N LYS A 377 -0.80 -2.49 -37.24
CA LYS A 377 -1.18 -2.27 -38.64
C LYS A 377 -0.46 -3.26 -39.57
N GLY A 378 0.81 -3.58 -39.31
CA GLY A 378 1.56 -4.60 -40.03
C GLY A 378 1.05 -6.03 -39.79
N PHE A 379 0.67 -6.37 -38.56
CA PHE A 379 0.13 -7.70 -38.22
C PHE A 379 -1.30 -7.93 -38.73
N ALA A 380 -2.13 -6.88 -38.72
CA ALA A 380 -3.50 -6.94 -39.21
C ALA A 380 -3.58 -7.32 -40.69
N GLN A 381 -2.53 -7.01 -41.47
CA GLN A 381 -2.40 -7.41 -42.87
C GLN A 381 -2.04 -8.90 -43.04
N LYS A 382 -1.41 -9.54 -42.04
CA LYS A 382 -0.89 -10.91 -42.13
C LYS A 382 -1.88 -11.99 -41.68
N SER A 383 -2.69 -11.75 -40.64
CA SER A 383 -3.62 -12.77 -40.11
C SER A 383 -4.88 -12.21 -39.45
N ARG A 384 -6.04 -12.76 -39.83
CA ARG A 384 -7.37 -12.40 -39.30
C ARG A 384 -7.57 -12.79 -37.84
N ALA A 385 -7.07 -13.95 -37.43
CA ALA A 385 -7.21 -14.41 -36.04
C ALA A 385 -6.37 -13.55 -35.07
N MET A 386 -5.19 -13.10 -35.52
CA MET A 386 -4.28 -12.26 -34.75
C MET A 386 -4.80 -10.82 -34.60
N ALA A 387 -5.39 -10.26 -35.66
CA ALA A 387 -5.99 -8.93 -35.62
C ALA A 387 -7.14 -8.85 -34.61
N VAL A 388 -7.99 -9.89 -34.52
CA VAL A 388 -9.15 -9.91 -33.62
C VAL A 388 -8.75 -9.87 -32.13
N SER A 389 -7.72 -10.60 -31.71
CA SER A 389 -7.30 -10.66 -30.31
C SER A 389 -6.41 -9.50 -29.86
N SER A 390 -5.67 -8.88 -30.77
CA SER A 390 -4.78 -7.74 -30.46
C SER A 390 -5.44 -6.37 -30.64
N LEU A 391 -6.63 -6.33 -31.24
CA LEU A 391 -7.41 -5.11 -31.48
C LEU A 391 -7.67 -4.27 -30.21
N PRO A 392 -8.03 -4.82 -29.03
CA PRO A 392 -8.25 -4.01 -27.83
C PRO A 392 -7.02 -3.17 -27.44
N VAL A 393 -5.81 -3.73 -27.62
CA VAL A 393 -4.53 -3.05 -27.35
C VAL A 393 -4.27 -1.95 -28.38
N ALA A 394 -4.59 -2.20 -29.65
CA ALA A 394 -4.43 -1.21 -30.72
C ALA A 394 -5.44 -0.05 -30.59
N LEU A 395 -6.68 -0.33 -30.20
CA LEU A 395 -7.68 0.69 -29.87
C LEU A 395 -7.19 1.55 -28.71
N GLU A 396 -6.61 0.92 -27.68
CA GLU A 396 -6.01 1.62 -26.55
C GLU A 396 -4.89 2.57 -26.99
N ALA A 397 -3.98 2.08 -27.82
CA ALA A 397 -2.92 2.91 -28.37
C ALA A 397 -3.43 4.09 -29.22
N ALA A 398 -4.46 3.86 -30.03
CA ALA A 398 -5.01 4.88 -30.94
C ALA A 398 -5.65 6.06 -30.19
N TRP A 399 -6.46 5.79 -29.15
CA TRP A 399 -7.06 6.87 -28.37
C TRP A 399 -6.05 7.57 -27.46
N GLN A 400 -5.05 6.86 -26.91
CA GLN A 400 -3.98 7.48 -26.12
C GLN A 400 -3.11 8.44 -26.94
N LEU A 401 -2.88 8.14 -28.23
CA LEU A 401 -2.16 9.01 -29.18
C LEU A 401 -3.04 10.11 -29.79
N GLN A 402 -4.35 10.12 -29.50
CA GLN A 402 -5.33 11.06 -30.08
C GLN A 402 -5.41 10.99 -31.63
N LYS A 403 -5.10 9.83 -32.22
CA LYS A 403 -5.23 9.60 -33.68
C LYS A 403 -6.66 9.14 -33.97
N TRP A 404 -7.60 10.09 -34.04
CA TRP A 404 -9.04 9.83 -34.16
C TRP A 404 -9.42 9.07 -35.45
N ASP A 405 -8.78 9.38 -36.57
CA ASP A 405 -9.05 8.72 -37.86
C ASP A 405 -8.66 7.23 -37.85
N ASP A 406 -7.51 6.93 -37.23
CA ASP A 406 -7.04 5.56 -37.04
C ASP A 406 -7.99 4.78 -36.10
N LEU A 407 -8.45 5.42 -35.02
CA LEU A 407 -9.41 4.83 -34.09
C LEU A 407 -10.75 4.49 -34.78
N GLU A 408 -11.23 5.40 -35.63
CA GLU A 408 -12.44 5.20 -36.41
C GLU A 408 -12.30 4.04 -37.39
N PHE A 409 -11.16 3.94 -38.09
CA PHE A 409 -10.90 2.82 -39.01
C PHE A 409 -10.88 1.47 -38.27
N LEU A 410 -10.23 1.42 -37.10
CA LEU A 410 -10.17 0.22 -36.26
C LEU A 410 -11.55 -0.17 -35.71
N LEU A 411 -12.37 0.80 -35.31
CA LEU A 411 -13.72 0.55 -34.78
C LEU A 411 -14.75 0.23 -35.87
N LYS A 412 -14.63 0.79 -37.07
CA LYS A 412 -15.44 0.40 -38.26
C LYS A 412 -15.20 -1.06 -38.65
N SER A 413 -14.03 -1.59 -38.32
CA SER A 413 -13.74 -3.01 -38.46
C SER A 413 -14.52 -3.89 -37.46
N CYS A 414 -15.24 -3.30 -36.50
CA CYS A 414 -15.92 -3.96 -35.37
C CYS A 414 -17.47 -3.92 -35.36
N GLY A 415 -18.17 -3.34 -36.35
CA GLY A 415 -19.66 -3.35 -36.42
C GLY A 415 -20.18 -3.08 -37.85
N ALA A 416 -21.29 -3.62 -38.36
CA ALA A 416 -22.52 -4.18 -37.79
C ALA A 416 -23.08 -5.37 -38.65
N PRO A 417 -24.10 -6.11 -38.17
CA PRO A 417 -24.72 -7.23 -38.88
C PRO A 417 -25.97 -6.75 -39.63
N GLU A 418 -25.96 -6.68 -40.96
CA GLU A 418 -27.19 -6.81 -41.74
C GLU A 418 -26.92 -7.04 -43.23
N ARG A 419 -27.82 -7.83 -43.83
CA ARG A 419 -27.81 -8.33 -45.21
C ARG A 419 -27.59 -7.21 -46.24
N ALA A 420 -26.53 -7.28 -47.06
CA ALA A 420 -26.57 -6.70 -48.41
C ALA A 420 -25.50 -7.29 -49.34
N LYS A 421 -26.02 -7.89 -50.42
CA LYS A 421 -25.55 -8.06 -51.81
C LYS A 421 -24.04 -7.94 -52.13
N LYS A 422 -23.61 -8.93 -52.92
CA LYS A 422 -22.40 -8.94 -53.75
C LYS A 422 -22.28 -7.63 -54.53
N ASP A 423 -21.10 -6.99 -54.43
CA ASP A 423 -20.37 -6.23 -55.45
C ASP A 423 -19.69 -4.98 -54.87
N GLY A 424 -18.35 -4.98 -54.80
CA GLY A 424 -17.49 -3.84 -54.41
C GLY A 424 -16.25 -4.23 -53.60
N PRO A 425 -15.08 -3.58 -53.79
CA PRO A 425 -13.76 -4.21 -53.69
C PRO A 425 -13.23 -4.42 -52.26
N ALA A 426 -12.32 -5.38 -52.16
CA ALA A 426 -11.68 -5.85 -50.94
C ALA A 426 -10.77 -4.81 -50.27
N SER A 427 -11.20 -4.18 -49.17
CA SER A 427 -10.29 -3.50 -48.22
C SER A 427 -10.83 -3.22 -46.80
N ALA A 428 -12.04 -3.66 -46.44
CA ALA A 428 -12.57 -3.45 -45.08
C ALA A 428 -12.66 -4.77 -44.30
N PHE A 429 -11.76 -4.95 -43.34
CA PHE A 429 -11.78 -6.03 -42.35
C PHE A 429 -13.06 -5.93 -41.48
N ARG A 430 -13.80 -7.02 -41.24
CA ARG A 430 -15.04 -7.02 -40.43
C ARG A 430 -15.04 -8.17 -39.40
N ILE A 431 -15.34 -7.88 -38.13
CA ILE A 431 -15.40 -8.83 -37.00
C ILE A 431 -16.88 -9.07 -36.59
N ASP A 432 -17.30 -10.34 -36.46
CA ASP A 432 -18.68 -10.73 -36.14
C ASP A 432 -19.05 -10.50 -34.67
N GLY A 433 -20.30 -10.08 -34.40
CA GLY A 433 -20.85 -9.87 -33.05
C GLY A 433 -20.89 -11.13 -32.15
N ARG A 434 -20.76 -12.33 -32.72
CA ARG A 434 -20.61 -13.59 -31.97
C ARG A 434 -19.21 -13.76 -31.34
N LEU A 435 -18.20 -13.08 -31.87
CA LEU A 435 -16.85 -13.06 -31.30
C LEU A 435 -16.74 -12.05 -30.14
N PHE A 436 -17.55 -11.00 -30.15
CA PHE A 436 -17.61 -10.01 -29.07
C PHE A 436 -18.07 -10.63 -27.73
N SER A 437 -19.02 -11.58 -27.76
CA SER A 437 -19.41 -12.34 -26.57
C SER A 437 -18.38 -13.38 -26.14
N SER A 438 -17.44 -13.74 -27.01
CA SER A 438 -16.35 -14.69 -26.76
C SER A 438 -15.11 -14.04 -26.14
N TRP A 439 -14.96 -12.72 -26.21
CA TRP A 439 -13.81 -12.00 -25.63
C TRP A 439 -13.86 -11.96 -24.11
N ALA A 440 -12.69 -11.80 -23.47
CA ALA A 440 -12.63 -11.55 -22.04
C ALA A 440 -13.40 -10.27 -21.69
N THR A 441 -13.93 -10.19 -20.46
CA THR A 441 -14.69 -9.03 -19.99
C THR A 441 -13.86 -7.74 -20.09
N HIS A 442 -12.57 -7.81 -19.76
CA HIS A 442 -11.63 -6.70 -19.86
C HIS A 442 -11.46 -6.17 -21.29
N ASP A 443 -11.35 -7.05 -22.29
CA ASP A 443 -11.19 -6.65 -23.70
C ASP A 443 -12.46 -5.99 -24.25
N ARG A 444 -13.64 -6.48 -23.83
CA ARG A 444 -14.92 -5.85 -24.16
C ARG A 444 -15.04 -4.45 -23.57
N VAL A 445 -14.57 -4.26 -22.33
CA VAL A 445 -14.53 -2.95 -21.67
C VAL A 445 -13.64 -1.99 -22.46
N LYS A 446 -12.44 -2.40 -22.89
CA LYS A 446 -11.54 -1.55 -23.72
C LYS A 446 -12.18 -1.10 -25.03
N VAL A 447 -12.90 -1.99 -25.70
CA VAL A 447 -13.54 -1.69 -26.99
C VAL A 447 -14.72 -0.71 -26.83
N LEU A 448 -15.60 -0.97 -25.85
CA LEU A 448 -16.74 -0.07 -25.61
C LEU A 448 -16.30 1.28 -25.03
N PHE A 449 -15.25 1.30 -24.20
CA PHE A 449 -14.62 2.53 -23.73
C PHE A 449 -14.10 3.33 -24.92
N SER A 450 -13.38 2.68 -25.84
CA SER A 450 -12.86 3.33 -27.07
C SER A 450 -13.97 3.89 -27.95
N ARG A 451 -15.14 3.23 -28.03
CA ARG A 451 -16.34 3.77 -28.70
C ARG A 451 -16.89 5.00 -28.00
N ALA A 452 -16.96 5.00 -26.66
CA ALA A 452 -17.38 6.16 -25.89
C ALA A 452 -16.45 7.36 -26.14
N VAL A 453 -15.13 7.18 -26.07
CA VAL A 453 -14.17 8.27 -26.36
C VAL A 453 -14.35 8.82 -27.79
N LEU A 454 -14.53 7.96 -28.79
CA LEU A 454 -14.75 8.39 -30.17
C LEU A 454 -16.06 9.19 -30.34
N SER A 455 -17.17 8.72 -29.75
CA SER A 455 -18.45 9.43 -29.80
C SER A 455 -18.37 10.82 -29.15
N LEU A 456 -17.64 10.95 -28.03
CA LEU A 456 -17.36 12.24 -27.40
C LEU A 456 -16.56 13.16 -28.34
N ALA A 457 -15.49 12.64 -28.97
CA ALA A 457 -14.67 13.41 -29.90
C ALA A 457 -15.49 13.92 -31.09
N ARG A 458 -16.31 13.07 -31.72
CA ARG A 458 -17.21 13.46 -32.82
C ARG A 458 -18.22 14.51 -32.41
N TRP A 459 -18.84 14.32 -31.24
CA TRP A 459 -19.79 15.28 -30.70
C TRP A 459 -19.13 16.66 -30.51
N THR A 460 -17.90 16.73 -29.99
CA THR A 460 -17.17 18.02 -29.90
C THR A 460 -16.83 18.63 -31.25
N GLN A 461 -16.47 17.82 -32.25
CA GLN A 461 -16.21 18.29 -33.61
C GLN A 461 -17.49 18.84 -34.25
N GLY A 462 -18.63 18.17 -34.05
CA GLY A 462 -19.95 18.63 -34.46
C GLY A 462 -20.35 19.95 -33.81
N LEU A 463 -20.14 20.08 -32.49
CA LEU A 463 -20.33 21.32 -31.74
C LEU A 463 -19.49 22.47 -32.32
N ARG A 464 -18.19 22.24 -32.58
CA ARG A 464 -17.31 23.25 -33.21
C ARG A 464 -17.74 23.63 -34.63
N ALA A 465 -18.36 22.69 -35.36
CA ALA A 465 -18.92 22.91 -36.69
C ALA A 465 -20.33 23.53 -36.68
N GLY A 466 -20.87 23.88 -35.50
CA GLY A 466 -22.19 24.52 -35.36
C GLY A 466 -23.39 23.56 -35.45
N GLY A 467 -23.16 22.25 -35.46
CA GLY A 467 -24.21 21.22 -35.51
C GLY A 467 -24.29 20.43 -34.20
N GLY A 468 -25.41 20.57 -33.46
CA GLY A 468 -25.67 19.77 -32.27
C GLY A 468 -26.04 18.33 -32.64
N ALA A 469 -25.05 17.42 -32.71
CA ALA A 469 -25.30 16.01 -32.98
C ALA A 469 -25.86 15.30 -31.72
N LEU A 470 -27.14 15.51 -31.41
CA LEU A 470 -27.83 14.88 -30.27
C LEU A 470 -27.75 13.34 -30.31
N ALA A 471 -27.69 12.76 -31.51
CA ALA A 471 -27.54 11.31 -31.73
C ALA A 471 -26.19 10.78 -31.22
N GLU A 472 -25.10 11.54 -31.39
CA GLU A 472 -23.76 11.13 -30.89
C GLU A 472 -23.69 11.25 -29.36
N LEU A 473 -24.45 12.17 -28.76
CA LEU A 473 -24.57 12.29 -27.30
C LEU A 473 -25.35 11.11 -26.68
N GLN A 474 -26.45 10.69 -27.32
CA GLN A 474 -27.20 9.52 -26.91
C GLN A 474 -26.36 8.25 -27.07
N ALA A 475 -25.66 8.11 -28.20
CA ALA A 475 -24.72 7.02 -28.40
C ALA A 475 -23.62 7.01 -27.32
N PHE A 476 -23.06 8.17 -26.95
CA PHE A 476 -22.09 8.27 -25.86
C PHE A 476 -22.63 7.71 -24.54
N GLN A 477 -23.84 8.10 -24.13
CA GLN A 477 -24.47 7.63 -22.91
C GLN A 477 -24.73 6.12 -22.94
N GLU A 478 -25.23 5.58 -24.05
CA GLU A 478 -25.46 4.15 -24.22
C GLU A 478 -24.17 3.32 -24.09
N HIS A 479 -23.07 3.78 -24.71
CA HIS A 479 -21.76 3.11 -24.59
C HIS A 479 -21.21 3.21 -23.16
N LEU A 480 -21.48 4.32 -22.46
CA LEU A 480 -21.04 4.53 -21.09
C LEU A 480 -21.81 3.63 -20.11
N ASP A 481 -23.13 3.54 -20.23
CA ASP A 481 -23.93 2.63 -19.41
C ASP A 481 -23.62 1.16 -19.72
N GLY A 482 -23.39 0.84 -21.00
CA GLY A 482 -22.93 -0.49 -21.42
C GLY A 482 -21.57 -0.88 -20.82
N THR A 483 -20.60 0.03 -20.80
CA THR A 483 -19.30 -0.22 -20.13
C THR A 483 -19.45 -0.38 -18.62
N ARG A 484 -20.24 0.48 -17.96
CA ARG A 484 -20.50 0.41 -16.52
C ARG A 484 -21.10 -0.93 -16.10
N LEU A 485 -22.08 -1.42 -16.83
CA LEU A 485 -22.73 -2.70 -16.51
C LEU A 485 -21.72 -3.86 -16.55
N LEU A 486 -20.84 -3.91 -17.56
CA LEU A 486 -19.79 -4.94 -17.67
C LEU A 486 -18.74 -4.84 -16.56
N VAL A 487 -18.33 -3.61 -16.21
CA VAL A 487 -17.37 -3.39 -15.12
C VAL A 487 -18.00 -3.75 -13.77
N MET A 488 -19.26 -3.37 -13.51
CA MET A 488 -19.94 -3.68 -12.24
C MET A 488 -20.13 -5.18 -12.02
N GLN A 489 -20.45 -5.94 -13.08
CA GLN A 489 -20.55 -7.40 -13.00
C GLN A 489 -19.22 -8.03 -12.54
N SER A 490 -18.10 -7.64 -13.16
CA SER A 490 -16.78 -8.14 -12.79
C SER A 490 -16.28 -7.62 -11.44
N LEU A 491 -16.62 -6.37 -11.09
CA LEU A 491 -16.25 -5.75 -9.82
C LEU A 491 -16.95 -6.44 -8.64
N SER A 492 -18.24 -6.75 -8.76
CA SER A 492 -18.97 -7.44 -7.69
C SER A 492 -18.37 -8.80 -7.35
N ALA A 493 -17.88 -9.53 -8.36
CA ALA A 493 -17.17 -10.80 -8.17
C ALA A 493 -15.78 -10.59 -7.54
N ALA A 494 -15.01 -9.62 -8.04
CA ALA A 494 -13.64 -9.35 -7.55
C ALA A 494 -13.62 -8.78 -6.12
N ALA A 495 -14.58 -7.92 -5.77
CA ALA A 495 -14.67 -7.28 -4.45
C ALA A 495 -14.94 -8.26 -3.31
N MET A 496 -15.52 -9.43 -3.60
CA MET A 496 -15.67 -10.50 -2.61
C MET A 496 -14.36 -11.21 -2.26
N GLU A 497 -13.32 -11.05 -3.10
CA GLU A 497 -12.04 -11.77 -2.94
C GLU A 497 -10.93 -10.87 -2.42
N SER A 498 -10.62 -9.76 -3.10
CA SER A 498 -9.58 -8.83 -2.65
C SER A 498 -9.77 -7.41 -3.19
N TYR A 499 -9.31 -6.43 -2.42
CA TYR A 499 -9.30 -5.05 -2.87
C TYR A 499 -8.32 -4.85 -4.05
N GLU A 500 -7.17 -5.52 -4.05
CA GLU A 500 -6.15 -5.40 -5.09
C GLU A 500 -6.68 -5.82 -6.47
N ARG A 501 -7.41 -6.94 -6.56
CA ARG A 501 -8.05 -7.39 -7.80
C ARG A 501 -9.19 -6.47 -8.25
N SER A 502 -9.90 -5.88 -7.28
CA SER A 502 -10.96 -4.91 -7.57
C SER A 502 -10.42 -3.56 -8.06
N TYR A 503 -9.14 -3.27 -7.81
CA TYR A 503 -8.56 -1.95 -8.01
C TYR A 503 -8.49 -1.52 -9.50
N PRO A 504 -8.02 -2.33 -10.46
CA PRO A 504 -8.05 -1.96 -11.88
C PRO A 504 -9.47 -1.70 -12.42
N LEU A 505 -10.46 -2.42 -11.90
CA LEU A 505 -11.87 -2.23 -12.24
C LEU A 505 -12.42 -0.93 -11.63
N ALA A 506 -12.04 -0.60 -10.40
CA ALA A 506 -12.35 0.69 -9.77
C ALA A 506 -11.70 1.86 -10.53
N VAL A 507 -10.47 1.70 -11.02
CA VAL A 507 -9.80 2.68 -11.90
C VAL A 507 -10.56 2.83 -13.22
N SER A 508 -11.04 1.75 -13.81
CA SER A 508 -11.87 1.80 -15.02
C SER A 508 -13.17 2.59 -14.80
N LEU A 509 -13.83 2.40 -13.66
CA LEU A 509 -14.99 3.23 -13.27
C LEU A 509 -14.60 4.69 -13.05
N HIS A 510 -13.41 4.95 -12.47
CA HIS A 510 -12.90 6.29 -12.32
C HIS A 510 -12.71 6.97 -13.67
N MET A 511 -12.10 6.29 -14.66
CA MET A 511 -11.94 6.77 -16.04
C MET A 511 -13.29 7.10 -16.69
N LEU A 512 -14.31 6.24 -16.51
CA LEU A 512 -15.66 6.51 -17.02
C LEU A 512 -16.28 7.77 -16.40
N ARG A 513 -16.06 7.99 -15.09
CA ARG A 513 -16.53 9.23 -14.45
C ARG A 513 -15.74 10.46 -14.92
N GLU A 514 -14.46 10.33 -15.23
CA GLU A 514 -13.69 11.44 -15.82
C GLU A 514 -14.19 11.81 -17.21
N LEU A 515 -14.64 10.84 -18.01
CA LEU A 515 -15.27 11.10 -19.31
C LEU A 515 -16.57 11.89 -19.18
N GLU A 516 -17.43 11.57 -18.21
CA GLU A 516 -18.66 12.34 -17.96
C GLU A 516 -18.37 13.77 -17.51
N ILE A 517 -17.43 13.94 -16.59
CA ILE A 517 -17.00 15.28 -16.15
C ILE A 517 -16.39 16.03 -17.35
N GLY A 518 -15.66 15.33 -18.22
CA GLY A 518 -15.18 15.86 -19.50
C GLY A 518 -16.33 16.37 -20.38
N GLN A 519 -17.41 15.59 -20.54
CA GLN A 519 -18.58 16.00 -21.30
C GLN A 519 -19.29 17.22 -20.69
N GLU A 520 -19.55 17.21 -19.38
CA GLU A 520 -20.18 18.34 -18.66
C GLU A 520 -19.35 19.63 -18.79
N THR A 521 -18.03 19.50 -18.74
CA THR A 521 -17.12 20.64 -18.87
C THR A 521 -17.04 21.15 -20.31
N ILE A 522 -17.09 20.28 -21.33
CA ILE A 522 -17.17 20.69 -22.74
C ILE A 522 -18.45 21.50 -23.01
N LEU A 523 -19.60 21.06 -22.48
CA LEU A 523 -20.86 21.82 -22.57
C LEU A 523 -20.71 23.23 -21.96
N ARG A 524 -20.23 23.29 -20.73
CA ARG A 524 -20.13 24.57 -19.99
C ARG A 524 -19.06 25.51 -20.53
N VAL A 525 -17.96 25.00 -21.08
CA VAL A 525 -16.93 25.84 -21.73
C VAL A 525 -17.48 26.52 -22.98
N HIS A 526 -18.40 25.86 -23.69
CA HIS A 526 -19.09 26.46 -24.85
C HIS A 526 -20.15 27.50 -24.42
N GLU A 527 -20.72 27.38 -23.22
CA GLU A 527 -21.72 28.31 -22.66
C GLU A 527 -21.08 29.49 -21.90
N ASP A 528 -20.12 29.26 -20.99
CA ASP A 528 -19.44 30.23 -20.12
C ASP A 528 -18.03 29.76 -19.69
N PRO A 529 -16.92 30.34 -20.18
CA PRO A 529 -15.55 29.87 -19.91
C PRO A 529 -15.01 30.13 -18.49
N ILE A 530 -15.73 30.86 -17.63
CA ILE A 530 -15.23 31.36 -16.32
C ILE A 530 -15.74 30.53 -15.13
N LYS A 531 -16.90 29.86 -15.23
CA LYS A 531 -17.52 29.11 -14.10
C LYS A 531 -17.12 27.63 -14.02
N SER A 532 -16.46 27.08 -15.04
CA SER A 532 -16.14 25.64 -15.20
C SER A 532 -15.05 25.09 -14.26
N PHE A 533 -14.74 25.78 -13.16
CA PHE A 533 -13.47 25.65 -12.43
C PHE A 533 -13.51 24.75 -11.18
N SER A 534 -14.66 24.59 -10.51
CA SER A 534 -14.75 23.81 -9.26
C SER A 534 -14.50 22.31 -9.47
N GLU A 535 -15.01 21.74 -10.56
CA GLU A 535 -15.01 20.28 -10.82
C GLU A 535 -13.62 19.72 -11.18
N PHE A 536 -12.75 20.50 -11.83
CA PHE A 536 -11.38 20.06 -12.14
C PHE A 536 -10.46 20.03 -10.91
N SER A 537 -10.73 20.86 -9.91
CA SER A 537 -10.00 20.81 -8.64
C SER A 537 -10.25 19.48 -7.91
N ASP A 538 -11.47 18.96 -8.04
CA ASP A 538 -11.85 17.64 -7.51
C ASP A 538 -11.22 16.50 -8.33
N LEU A 539 -11.08 16.63 -9.66
CA LEU A 539 -10.32 15.67 -10.46
C LEU A 539 -8.85 15.59 -10.03
N HIS A 540 -8.22 16.71 -9.70
CA HIS A 540 -6.85 16.70 -9.18
C HIS A 540 -6.76 16.01 -7.81
N ARG A 541 -7.67 16.32 -6.88
CA ARG A 541 -7.77 15.62 -5.58
C ARG A 541 -7.96 14.12 -5.75
N ARG A 542 -8.85 13.70 -6.65
CA ARG A 542 -9.09 12.28 -6.95
C ARG A 542 -7.87 11.59 -7.54
N PHE A 543 -7.12 12.27 -8.41
CA PHE A 543 -5.86 11.74 -8.95
C PHE A 543 -4.82 11.51 -7.85
N GLU A 544 -4.69 12.44 -6.90
CA GLU A 544 -3.77 12.30 -5.78
C GLU A 544 -4.11 11.08 -4.89
N LEU A 545 -5.37 10.67 -4.83
CA LEU A 545 -5.84 9.48 -4.11
C LEU A 545 -5.56 8.15 -4.84
N THR A 546 -5.26 8.17 -6.14
CA THR A 546 -4.95 6.93 -6.89
C THR A 546 -3.60 6.33 -6.46
N ARG A 547 -3.35 5.03 -6.68
CA ARG A 547 -2.06 4.37 -6.43
C ARG A 547 -1.01 4.98 -7.39
N PRO A 548 0.19 5.36 -6.92
CA PRO A 548 1.26 5.93 -7.75
C PRO A 548 1.96 4.87 -8.63
N SER A 549 1.20 4.09 -9.38
CA SER A 549 1.68 3.13 -10.37
C SER A 549 1.58 3.70 -11.79
N LEU A 550 2.58 3.45 -12.64
CA LEU A 550 2.57 3.90 -14.03
C LEU A 550 1.43 3.26 -14.81
N GLY A 551 1.19 1.95 -14.64
CA GLY A 551 0.14 1.22 -15.37
C GLY A 551 -1.27 1.77 -15.12
N ILE A 552 -1.53 2.28 -13.92
CA ILE A 552 -2.83 2.85 -13.54
C ILE A 552 -2.93 4.34 -13.93
N ARG A 553 -1.90 5.13 -13.66
CA ARG A 553 -1.96 6.59 -13.85
C ARG A 553 -1.72 7.02 -15.29
N ALA A 554 -0.98 6.24 -16.10
CA ALA A 554 -0.71 6.61 -17.49
C ALA A 554 -1.99 6.66 -18.36
N PRO A 555 -2.89 5.67 -18.33
CA PRO A 555 -4.16 5.75 -19.07
C PRO A 555 -5.07 6.90 -18.59
N LEU A 556 -5.15 7.15 -17.28
CA LEU A 556 -5.91 8.28 -16.72
C LEU A 556 -5.41 9.63 -17.26
N LEU A 557 -4.09 9.80 -17.35
CA LEU A 557 -3.51 11.05 -17.87
C LEU A 557 -3.67 11.18 -19.38
N ALA A 558 -3.52 10.08 -20.12
CA ALA A 558 -3.80 10.07 -21.55
C ALA A 558 -5.26 10.46 -21.82
N LEU A 559 -6.20 10.01 -20.98
CA LEU A 559 -7.61 10.37 -21.07
C LEU A 559 -7.83 11.86 -20.80
N ARG A 560 -7.22 12.38 -19.73
CA ARG A 560 -7.27 13.82 -19.43
C ARG A 560 -6.69 14.66 -20.56
N ARG A 561 -5.58 14.23 -21.17
CA ARG A 561 -5.01 14.90 -22.35
C ARG A 561 -6.00 14.92 -23.50
N ALA A 562 -6.61 13.78 -23.82
CA ALA A 562 -7.63 13.69 -24.86
C ALA A 562 -8.77 14.67 -24.59
N ILE A 563 -9.32 14.71 -23.37
CA ILE A 563 -10.38 15.67 -22.98
C ILE A 563 -9.90 17.12 -23.13
N LEU A 564 -8.68 17.44 -22.70
CA LEU A 564 -8.13 18.80 -22.77
C LEU A 564 -7.94 19.31 -24.20
N ASP A 565 -7.44 18.47 -25.11
CA ASP A 565 -7.31 18.85 -26.52
C ASP A 565 -8.70 19.05 -27.18
N LEU A 566 -9.72 18.30 -26.75
CA LEU A 566 -11.11 18.51 -27.18
C LEU A 566 -11.73 19.81 -26.64
N THR A 567 -11.24 20.35 -25.52
CA THR A 567 -11.72 21.63 -24.92
C THR A 567 -11.02 22.89 -25.43
N GLY A 568 -9.97 22.80 -26.27
CA GLY A 568 -9.32 23.99 -26.85
C GLY A 568 -8.29 24.71 -25.97
N ARG A 569 -7.75 24.03 -24.95
CA ARG A 569 -6.61 24.49 -24.12
C ARG A 569 -6.84 25.80 -23.34
N HIS A 570 -7.93 25.88 -22.58
CA HIS A 570 -8.17 26.99 -21.65
C HIS A 570 -7.12 27.05 -20.52
N GLY A 571 -6.67 28.26 -20.16
CA GLY A 571 -5.43 28.49 -19.40
C GLY A 571 -5.30 27.83 -18.01
N GLN A 572 -6.40 27.71 -17.25
CA GLN A 572 -6.35 27.05 -15.92
C GLN A 572 -6.42 25.52 -16.02
N MET A 573 -7.18 25.00 -16.99
CA MET A 573 -7.21 23.58 -17.32
C MET A 573 -5.84 23.12 -17.82
N LEU A 574 -5.18 23.94 -18.63
CA LEU A 574 -3.81 23.74 -19.08
C LEU A 574 -2.83 23.66 -17.90
N GLU A 575 -2.99 24.49 -16.88
CA GLU A 575 -2.14 24.42 -15.68
C GLU A 575 -2.36 23.14 -14.87
N SER A 576 -3.61 22.70 -14.71
CA SER A 576 -3.92 21.42 -14.07
C SER A 576 -3.31 20.24 -14.84
N ALA A 577 -3.39 20.25 -16.17
CA ALA A 577 -2.79 19.26 -17.05
C ALA A 577 -1.27 19.18 -16.89
N ARG A 578 -0.62 20.34 -16.91
CA ARG A 578 0.83 20.48 -16.72
C ARG A 578 1.27 19.93 -15.37
N THR A 579 0.55 20.24 -14.30
CA THR A 579 0.88 19.68 -12.97
C THR A 579 0.74 18.17 -12.94
N SER A 580 -0.29 17.62 -13.60
CA SER A 580 -0.56 16.19 -13.71
C SER A 580 0.53 15.44 -14.49
N THR A 581 0.95 15.94 -15.66
CA THR A 581 2.06 15.35 -16.44
C THR A 581 3.38 15.46 -15.69
N LEU A 582 3.63 16.57 -15.00
CA LEU A 582 4.81 16.73 -14.15
C LEU A 582 4.81 15.81 -12.93
N THR A 583 3.64 15.42 -12.40
CA THR A 583 3.57 14.40 -11.34
C THR A 583 3.87 13.01 -11.89
N GLN A 584 3.39 12.70 -13.10
CA GLN A 584 3.66 11.42 -13.75
C GLN A 584 5.12 11.24 -14.12
N ALA A 585 5.74 12.26 -14.70
CA ALA A 585 7.16 12.22 -15.03
C ALA A 585 8.02 11.91 -13.80
N LYS A 586 7.67 12.45 -12.62
CA LYS A 586 8.38 12.12 -11.36
C LYS A 586 8.19 10.66 -10.97
N ILE A 587 6.97 10.13 -11.07
CA ILE A 587 6.66 8.74 -10.72
C ILE A 587 7.40 7.78 -11.65
N ALA A 588 7.38 8.07 -12.96
CA ALA A 588 8.12 7.32 -13.96
C ALA A 588 9.64 7.33 -13.67
N CYS A 589 10.20 8.45 -13.20
CA CYS A 589 11.59 8.49 -12.74
C CYS A 589 11.84 7.61 -11.51
N TYR A 590 10.92 7.57 -10.53
CA TYR A 590 11.06 6.71 -9.36
C TYR A 590 11.03 5.22 -9.73
N GLN A 591 10.17 4.85 -10.69
CA GLN A 591 10.08 3.48 -11.23
C GLN A 591 11.17 3.15 -12.24
N ARG A 592 12.17 4.03 -12.43
CA ARG A 592 13.27 3.89 -13.39
C ARG A 592 12.84 3.75 -14.87
N ASN A 593 11.58 4.02 -15.19
CA ASN A 593 11.11 4.08 -16.57
C ASN A 593 11.33 5.49 -17.14
N PHE A 594 12.58 5.76 -17.52
CA PHE A 594 12.97 7.10 -17.97
C PHE A 594 12.41 7.47 -19.35
N ARG A 595 12.09 6.49 -20.20
CA ARG A 595 11.52 6.73 -21.54
C ARG A 595 10.14 7.37 -21.44
N VAL A 596 9.28 6.82 -20.58
CA VAL A 596 7.96 7.39 -20.30
C VAL A 596 8.10 8.77 -19.67
N ALA A 597 9.05 8.95 -18.73
CA ALA A 597 9.31 10.26 -18.15
C ALA A 597 9.69 11.32 -19.22
N GLN A 598 10.52 10.96 -20.20
CA GLN A 598 10.88 11.85 -21.30
C GLN A 598 9.71 12.11 -22.26
N GLN A 599 8.86 11.12 -22.52
CA GLN A 599 7.64 11.30 -23.32
C GLN A 599 6.67 12.27 -22.63
N GLU A 600 6.48 12.12 -21.32
CA GLU A 600 5.70 13.04 -20.48
C GLU A 600 6.24 14.46 -20.55
N LEU A 601 7.55 14.65 -20.51
CA LEU A 601 8.19 15.96 -20.62
C LEU A 601 8.04 16.57 -22.03
N ARG A 602 8.11 15.75 -23.08
CA ARG A 602 7.82 16.19 -24.46
C ARG A 602 6.39 16.69 -24.60
N TRP A 603 5.41 16.00 -24.01
CA TRP A 603 4.03 16.49 -23.97
C TRP A 603 3.89 17.76 -23.13
N ALA A 604 4.58 17.83 -22.00
CA ALA A 604 4.65 19.04 -21.19
C ALA A 604 5.16 20.26 -21.99
N ARG A 605 6.13 20.05 -22.90
CA ARG A 605 6.61 21.06 -23.85
C ARG A 605 5.52 21.49 -24.83
N GLN A 606 4.76 20.55 -25.39
CA GLN A 606 3.64 20.84 -26.30
C GLN A 606 2.51 21.63 -25.63
N LEU A 607 2.29 21.41 -24.33
CA LEU A 607 1.35 22.18 -23.50
C LEU A 607 1.87 23.59 -23.13
N GLY A 608 3.05 24.00 -23.61
CA GLY A 608 3.61 25.33 -23.40
C GLY A 608 4.13 25.60 -21.98
N LEU A 609 4.70 24.58 -21.31
CA LEU A 609 5.39 24.80 -20.04
C LEU A 609 6.57 25.78 -20.19
N PRO A 610 6.83 26.65 -19.20
CA PRO A 610 8.00 27.53 -19.21
C PRO A 610 9.30 26.73 -19.34
N ALA A 611 10.19 27.17 -20.22
CA ALA A 611 11.45 26.49 -20.54
C ALA A 611 12.28 26.17 -19.27
N ASP A 612 12.37 27.10 -18.33
CA ASP A 612 13.12 26.91 -17.08
C ASP A 612 12.62 25.72 -16.24
N GLU A 613 11.29 25.53 -16.18
CA GLU A 613 10.71 24.43 -15.41
C GLU A 613 10.86 23.12 -16.15
N LEU A 614 10.78 23.13 -17.48
CA LEU A 614 11.04 21.95 -18.31
C LEU A 614 12.50 21.50 -18.18
N HIS A 615 13.47 22.40 -18.33
CA HIS A 615 14.90 22.09 -18.22
C HIS A 615 15.24 21.53 -16.84
N LEU A 616 14.66 22.11 -15.77
CA LEU A 616 14.82 21.58 -14.42
C LEU A 616 14.32 20.13 -14.26
N LYS A 617 13.29 19.75 -15.02
CA LYS A 617 12.71 18.40 -14.95
C LYS A 617 13.48 17.43 -15.81
N GLU A 618 13.83 17.81 -17.03
CA GLU A 618 14.68 17.01 -17.93
C GLU A 618 16.02 16.68 -17.25
N ALA A 619 16.64 17.68 -16.63
CA ALA A 619 17.87 17.47 -15.88
C ALA A 619 17.71 16.51 -14.70
N LYS A 620 16.54 16.47 -14.04
CA LYS A 620 16.25 15.50 -12.97
C LYS A 620 16.09 14.08 -13.50
N VAL A 621 15.52 13.93 -14.69
CA VAL A 621 15.44 12.61 -15.35
C VAL A 621 16.85 12.12 -15.65
N LEU A 622 17.72 12.98 -16.19
CA LEU A 622 19.12 12.65 -16.49
C LEU A 622 19.93 12.34 -15.22
N HIS A 623 19.74 13.10 -14.14
CA HIS A 623 20.33 12.80 -12.83
C HIS A 623 19.88 11.43 -12.31
N ALA A 624 18.59 11.10 -12.43
CA ALA A 624 18.07 9.79 -12.04
C ALA A 624 18.57 8.64 -12.92
N GLN A 625 18.96 8.90 -14.18
CA GLN A 625 19.66 7.95 -15.05
C GLN A 625 21.14 7.74 -14.65
N GLY A 626 21.67 8.49 -13.68
CA GLY A 626 23.09 8.49 -13.32
C GLY A 626 23.96 9.42 -14.17
N LYS A 627 23.39 10.13 -15.15
CA LYS A 627 24.10 11.07 -16.03
C LYS A 627 24.12 12.47 -15.40
N VAL A 628 24.82 12.59 -14.26
CA VAL A 628 24.86 13.82 -13.46
C VAL A 628 25.43 15.01 -14.25
N PHE A 629 26.51 14.78 -15.03
CA PHE A 629 27.15 15.82 -15.84
C PHE A 629 26.23 16.34 -16.94
N ASP A 630 25.59 15.46 -17.71
CA ASP A 630 24.63 15.84 -18.76
C ASP A 630 23.45 16.61 -18.17
N GLY A 631 22.93 16.16 -17.03
CA GLY A 631 21.88 16.88 -16.30
C GLY A 631 22.31 18.30 -15.91
N LEU A 632 23.55 18.48 -15.49
CA LEU A 632 24.07 19.79 -15.12
C LEU A 632 24.32 20.69 -16.33
N MET A 633 24.81 20.13 -17.45
CA MET A 633 24.91 20.82 -18.75
C MET A 633 23.53 21.33 -19.21
N HIS A 634 22.48 20.54 -19.00
CA HIS A 634 21.10 20.96 -19.29
C HIS A 634 20.59 22.07 -18.35
N LEU A 635 21.14 22.22 -17.15
CA LEU A 635 20.81 23.33 -16.25
C LEU A 635 21.63 24.58 -16.53
N GLU A 636 22.94 24.53 -16.44
CA GLU A 636 23.84 25.69 -16.53
C GLU A 636 24.25 26.04 -17.98
N GLY A 637 23.84 25.21 -18.96
CA GLY A 637 24.28 25.33 -20.35
C GLY A 637 25.76 24.96 -20.52
N SER A 638 26.38 25.40 -21.62
CA SER A 638 27.83 25.24 -21.88
C SER A 638 28.73 26.09 -20.96
N GLY A 639 28.16 26.81 -20.00
CA GLY A 639 28.85 27.71 -19.07
C GLY A 639 29.42 27.03 -17.83
N PHE A 640 29.85 25.77 -17.93
CA PHE A 640 30.61 25.12 -16.87
C PHE A 640 31.93 25.87 -16.66
N GLY A 641 32.00 26.69 -15.62
CA GLY A 641 33.30 27.19 -15.14
C GLY A 641 33.40 28.65 -14.72
N VAL A 642 32.37 29.50 -14.86
CA VAL A 642 32.56 30.92 -14.50
C VAL A 642 31.45 31.41 -13.58
N GLN A 643 31.85 32.16 -12.56
CA GLN A 643 31.07 32.94 -11.58
C GLN A 643 29.81 33.64 -12.16
N THR A 644 29.75 33.77 -13.49
CA THR A 644 28.67 34.35 -14.29
C THR A 644 27.24 33.89 -14.02
N GLU A 645 26.86 32.63 -13.73
CA GLU A 645 25.41 32.34 -13.54
C GLU A 645 24.86 32.91 -12.23
N ALA A 646 25.61 32.77 -11.13
CA ALA A 646 25.26 33.36 -9.85
C ALA A 646 25.32 34.89 -9.91
N GLU A 647 26.34 35.45 -10.57
CA GLU A 647 26.46 36.90 -10.80
C GLU A 647 25.38 37.44 -11.75
N LYS A 648 25.04 36.72 -12.83
CA LYS A 648 23.93 37.07 -13.75
C LYS A 648 22.61 37.09 -12.99
N LEU A 649 22.37 36.11 -12.10
CA LEU A 649 21.18 36.08 -11.27
C LEU A 649 21.20 37.21 -10.21
N ARG A 650 22.36 37.51 -9.61
CA ARG A 650 22.54 38.68 -8.71
C ARG A 650 22.24 40.00 -9.42
N LEU A 651 22.74 40.19 -10.65
CA LEU A 651 22.47 41.37 -11.49
C LEU A 651 21.00 41.43 -11.93
N GLN A 652 20.41 40.31 -12.34
CA GLN A 652 19.05 40.24 -12.84
C GLN A 652 17.99 40.54 -11.76
N TYR A 653 18.25 40.14 -10.52
CA TYR A 653 17.34 40.34 -9.39
C TYR A 653 17.78 41.44 -8.41
N GLY A 654 18.87 42.16 -8.71
CA GLY A 654 19.37 43.28 -7.91
C GLY A 654 19.83 42.89 -6.49
N LEU A 655 20.42 41.70 -6.34
CA LEU A 655 20.90 41.19 -5.05
C LEU A 655 22.41 41.42 -4.94
N GLY A 656 22.84 42.32 -4.06
CA GLY A 656 24.27 42.55 -3.75
C GLY A 656 24.87 43.92 -4.12
N ALA A 657 24.08 44.93 -4.49
CA ALA A 657 24.60 46.30 -4.54
C ALA A 657 24.53 46.90 -3.12
N GLY A 658 25.69 47.30 -2.59
CA GLY A 658 25.77 48.13 -1.39
C GLY A 658 24.90 49.37 -1.53
N GLU A 659 24.47 49.91 -0.39
CA GLU A 659 23.72 51.14 -0.25
C GLU A 659 24.43 52.31 -0.96
N GLU A 660 24.19 52.52 -2.25
CA GLU A 660 24.39 53.80 -2.92
C GLU A 660 23.76 53.78 -4.32
N GLY A 661 22.70 54.58 -4.51
CA GLY A 661 22.22 55.02 -5.81
C GLY A 661 21.25 54.09 -6.56
N GLY A 662 19.94 54.21 -6.28
CA GLY A 662 18.92 53.58 -7.15
C GLY A 662 17.49 53.57 -6.64
N ASN A 663 17.08 54.55 -5.82
CA ASN A 663 15.69 54.65 -5.39
C ASN A 663 14.86 55.21 -6.56
N GLY A 664 14.07 54.37 -7.27
CA GLY A 664 13.21 54.90 -8.33
C GLY A 664 12.35 53.97 -9.20
N LYS A 665 12.35 52.63 -9.07
CA LYS A 665 11.52 51.77 -9.95
C LYS A 665 10.81 50.55 -9.32
N ALA A 666 10.85 50.38 -8.00
CA ALA A 666 10.17 49.25 -7.34
C ALA A 666 8.73 49.58 -6.85
N ALA A 667 8.41 50.86 -6.65
CA ALA A 667 7.14 51.28 -6.07
C ALA A 667 5.94 51.22 -7.04
N ASP A 668 6.15 51.35 -8.36
CA ASP A 668 5.08 51.53 -9.36
C ASP A 668 4.65 50.26 -10.15
N GLN A 669 5.17 49.08 -9.82
CA GLN A 669 4.76 47.84 -10.52
C GLN A 669 3.46 47.26 -9.96
N LYS A 670 2.51 46.95 -10.85
CA LYS A 670 1.19 46.36 -10.52
C LYS A 670 1.34 45.08 -9.68
N PRO A 671 0.43 44.78 -8.72
CA PRO A 671 0.51 43.60 -7.86
C PRO A 671 0.62 42.25 -8.61
N SER A 672 0.06 42.16 -9.82
CA SER A 672 0.19 40.99 -10.72
C SER A 672 1.63 40.75 -11.22
N GLU A 673 2.40 41.81 -11.49
CA GLU A 673 3.79 41.72 -11.96
C GLU A 673 4.74 41.33 -10.82
N ARG A 674 4.48 41.81 -9.59
CA ARG A 674 5.21 41.40 -8.38
C ARG A 674 5.04 39.91 -8.05
N LEU A 675 3.84 39.37 -8.22
CA LEU A 675 3.57 37.94 -8.04
C LEU A 675 4.29 37.09 -9.11
N THR A 676 4.31 37.59 -10.35
CA THR A 676 4.98 36.93 -11.48
C THR A 676 6.51 36.93 -11.29
N SER A 677 7.10 38.04 -10.83
CA SER A 677 8.53 38.12 -10.52
C SER A 677 8.92 37.25 -9.31
N ALA A 678 8.06 37.17 -8.28
CA ALA A 678 8.26 36.26 -7.15
C ALA A 678 8.23 34.77 -7.57
N PHE A 679 7.35 34.40 -8.51
CA PHE A 679 7.30 33.03 -9.03
C PHE A 679 8.55 32.67 -9.84
N ARG A 680 9.03 33.61 -10.67
CA ARG A 680 10.28 33.47 -11.42
C ARG A 680 11.49 33.34 -10.49
N ARG A 681 11.57 34.19 -9.46
CA ARG A 681 12.61 34.12 -8.41
C ARG A 681 12.62 32.76 -7.70
N LYS A 682 11.45 32.23 -7.34
CA LYS A 682 11.31 30.88 -6.75
C LYS A 682 11.74 29.75 -7.70
N ARG A 683 11.50 29.88 -9.01
CA ARG A 683 11.98 28.90 -10.01
C ARG A 683 13.51 28.95 -10.15
N ALA A 684 14.09 30.15 -10.27
CA ALA A 684 15.52 30.36 -10.36
C ALA A 684 16.26 29.82 -9.12
N ALA A 685 15.74 30.12 -7.92
CA ALA A 685 16.28 29.59 -6.65
C ALA A 685 16.29 28.07 -6.61
N LYS A 686 15.23 27.42 -7.11
CA LYS A 686 15.20 25.95 -7.23
C LYS A 686 16.26 25.44 -8.18
N LYS A 687 16.40 26.04 -9.37
CA LYS A 687 17.40 25.65 -10.36
C LYS A 687 18.81 25.71 -9.76
N LEU A 688 19.15 26.84 -9.12
CA LEU A 688 20.44 27.03 -8.46
C LEU A 688 20.68 26.03 -7.33
N LEU A 689 19.67 25.74 -6.49
CA LEU A 689 19.82 24.77 -5.41
C LEU A 689 20.07 23.33 -5.93
N TYR A 690 19.35 22.90 -6.97
CA TYR A 690 19.58 21.56 -7.52
C TYR A 690 20.94 21.48 -8.22
N SER A 691 21.33 22.53 -8.97
CA SER A 691 22.65 22.57 -9.61
C SER A 691 23.78 22.50 -8.58
N THR A 692 23.70 23.27 -7.50
CA THR A 692 24.70 23.25 -6.42
C THR A 692 24.81 21.89 -5.73
N VAL A 693 23.69 21.24 -5.43
CA VAL A 693 23.69 19.89 -4.84
C VAL A 693 24.29 18.86 -5.80
N TRP A 694 24.04 18.96 -7.09
CA TRP A 694 24.62 18.02 -8.06
C TRP A 694 26.10 18.29 -8.33
N LEU A 695 26.55 19.55 -8.23
CA LEU A 695 27.97 19.89 -8.28
C LEU A 695 28.75 19.30 -7.11
N THR A 696 28.17 19.31 -5.91
CA THR A 696 28.80 18.69 -4.74
C THR A 696 28.83 17.17 -4.86
N GLU A 697 27.76 16.55 -5.34
CA GLU A 697 27.70 15.11 -5.62
C GLU A 697 28.72 14.67 -6.69
N ALA A 698 28.90 15.48 -7.74
CA ALA A 698 29.86 15.20 -8.82
C ALA A 698 31.31 15.55 -8.45
N GLY A 699 31.56 16.22 -7.32
CA GLY A 699 32.90 16.64 -6.89
C GLY A 699 33.59 17.64 -7.84
N LEU A 700 32.83 18.33 -8.68
CA LEU A 700 33.39 19.18 -9.76
C LEU A 700 33.90 20.54 -9.25
N LYS A 701 33.38 21.00 -8.10
CA LYS A 701 33.75 22.27 -7.46
C LYS A 701 33.86 22.07 -5.95
N HIS A 702 34.73 22.85 -5.31
CA HIS A 702 34.97 22.83 -3.86
C HIS A 702 35.14 24.24 -3.31
N GLY A 703 34.84 24.44 -2.02
CA GLY A 703 35.17 25.68 -1.30
C GLY A 703 34.06 26.74 -1.27
N ASN A 704 34.48 28.02 -1.32
CA ASN A 704 33.62 29.19 -1.11
C ASN A 704 32.58 29.39 -2.23
N GLU A 705 32.88 28.99 -3.47
CA GLU A 705 31.93 29.14 -4.59
C GLU A 705 30.61 28.39 -4.35
N ILE A 706 30.67 27.24 -3.69
CA ILE A 706 29.46 26.46 -3.35
C ILE A 706 28.69 27.16 -2.23
N LEU A 707 29.39 27.72 -1.24
CA LEU A 707 28.79 28.48 -0.15
C LEU A 707 28.09 29.72 -0.69
N ASP A 708 28.75 30.51 -1.55
CA ASP A 708 28.18 31.70 -2.19
C ASP A 708 26.91 31.37 -2.98
N ARG A 709 26.89 30.22 -3.67
CA ARG A 709 25.71 29.76 -4.42
C ARG A 709 24.57 29.30 -3.50
N PHE A 710 24.87 28.66 -2.37
CA PHE A 710 23.85 28.31 -1.37
C PHE A 710 23.29 29.56 -0.68
N ASP A 711 24.15 30.52 -0.32
CA ASP A 711 23.74 31.79 0.28
C ASP A 711 22.88 32.59 -0.69
N LEU A 712 23.26 32.67 -1.97
CA LEU A 712 22.43 33.27 -3.01
C LEU A 712 21.08 32.55 -3.18
N ALA A 713 21.03 31.22 -3.05
CA ALA A 713 19.76 30.49 -3.09
C ALA A 713 18.85 30.82 -1.91
N ILE A 714 19.43 31.04 -0.72
CA ILE A 714 18.72 31.43 0.50
C ILE A 714 18.23 32.88 0.39
N GLU A 715 19.07 33.81 -0.08
CA GLU A 715 18.70 35.19 -0.37
C GLU A 715 17.54 35.28 -1.37
N MET A 716 17.58 34.44 -2.42
CA MET A 716 16.50 34.39 -3.39
C MET A 716 15.19 33.84 -2.78
N GLN A 717 15.24 32.87 -1.87
CA GLN A 717 14.03 32.38 -1.20
C GLN A 717 14.25 32.03 0.28
N PRO A 718 14.09 33.00 1.20
CA PRO A 718 14.30 32.79 2.64
C PRO A 718 13.28 31.82 3.27
N SER A 719 12.10 31.66 2.66
CA SER A 719 11.03 30.78 3.14
C SER A 719 11.22 29.30 2.78
N TRP A 720 12.33 28.92 2.15
CA TRP A 720 12.51 27.56 1.67
C TRP A 720 13.40 26.70 2.59
N PRO A 721 12.83 25.83 3.45
CA PRO A 721 13.62 25.06 4.43
C PRO A 721 14.61 24.09 3.77
N LYS A 722 14.33 23.62 2.56
CA LYS A 722 15.22 22.70 1.82
C LYS A 722 16.59 23.32 1.50
N ALA A 723 16.65 24.64 1.28
CA ALA A 723 17.93 25.32 1.00
C ALA A 723 18.84 25.26 2.23
N TYR A 724 18.30 25.62 3.41
CA TYR A 724 19.02 25.53 4.68
C TYR A 724 19.46 24.10 5.00
N PHE A 725 18.61 23.09 4.80
CA PHE A 725 19.00 21.70 5.02
C PHE A 725 20.07 21.20 4.05
N ALA A 726 20.05 21.64 2.79
CA ALA A 726 21.09 21.29 1.83
C ALA A 726 22.44 21.91 2.22
N LEU A 727 22.44 23.18 2.63
CA LEU A 727 23.63 23.87 3.13
C LEU A 727 24.15 23.20 4.42
N ALA A 728 23.26 22.86 5.35
CA ALA A 728 23.63 22.16 6.58
C ALA A 728 24.25 20.78 6.30
N ARG A 729 23.71 20.02 5.34
CA ARG A 729 24.29 18.75 4.88
C ARG A 729 25.67 18.92 4.24
N TYR A 730 25.89 20.02 3.53
CA TYR A 730 27.20 20.33 2.98
C TYR A 730 28.22 20.67 4.09
N TYR A 731 27.82 21.43 5.11
CA TYR A 731 28.66 21.64 6.29
C TYR A 731 28.93 20.35 7.08
N ASP A 732 27.94 19.45 7.19
CA ASP A 732 28.15 18.12 7.77
C ASP A 732 29.17 17.30 6.98
N LEU A 733 29.14 17.35 5.64
CA LEU A 733 30.13 16.69 4.79
C LEU A 733 31.54 17.26 5.03
N LEU A 734 31.67 18.59 5.12
CA LEU A 734 32.94 19.25 5.43
C LEU A 734 33.44 18.91 6.85
N LEU A 735 32.53 18.86 7.82
CA LEU A 735 32.81 18.46 9.19
C LEU A 735 33.31 17.02 9.25
N GLU A 736 32.64 16.08 8.58
CA GLU A 736 33.04 14.67 8.54
C GLU A 736 34.37 14.47 7.82
N ALA A 737 34.60 15.19 6.72
CA ALA A 737 35.90 15.18 6.02
C ALA A 737 37.03 15.66 6.95
N ARG A 738 36.83 16.81 7.62
CA ARG A 738 37.82 17.37 8.54
C ARG A 738 38.05 16.50 9.78
N ARG A 739 36.99 15.88 10.30
CA ARG A 739 37.07 14.91 11.39
C ARG A 739 37.94 13.72 11.01
N ARG A 740 37.76 13.15 9.81
CA ARG A 740 38.59 12.03 9.31
C ARG A 740 40.05 12.43 9.16
N GLU A 741 40.35 13.65 8.69
CA GLU A 741 41.72 14.16 8.61
C GLU A 741 42.41 14.17 9.99
N ILE A 742 41.70 14.64 11.01
CA ILE A 742 42.22 14.69 12.39
C ILE A 742 42.37 13.28 12.95
N GLU A 743 41.42 12.38 12.71
CA GLU A 743 41.53 10.96 13.09
C GLU A 743 42.77 10.30 12.45
N MET A 744 43.06 10.58 11.18
CA MET A 744 44.27 10.10 10.50
C MET A 744 45.54 10.71 11.12
N GLN A 745 45.56 12.00 11.45
CA GLN A 745 46.71 12.66 12.09
C GLN A 745 46.98 12.12 13.50
N VAL A 746 45.94 11.83 14.28
CA VAL A 746 46.06 11.26 15.64
C VAL A 746 46.49 9.80 15.57
N SER A 747 45.97 9.04 14.60
CA SER A 747 46.40 7.65 14.35
C SER A 747 47.87 7.58 13.92
N ALA A 748 48.32 8.50 13.06
CA ALA A 748 49.71 8.60 12.64
C ALA A 748 50.67 8.99 13.77
N SER A 749 50.18 9.68 14.81
CA SER A 749 50.96 10.07 15.99
C SER A 749 50.85 9.08 17.17
N GLY A 750 50.17 7.94 16.99
CA GLY A 750 50.02 6.90 18.02
C GLY A 750 49.19 7.33 19.24
N GLY A 751 48.30 8.31 19.07
CA GLY A 751 47.52 8.90 20.16
C GLY A 751 46.36 8.02 20.66
N THR A 752 46.10 8.05 21.97
CA THR A 752 44.91 7.45 22.61
C THR A 752 43.64 8.27 22.33
N GLU A 753 42.43 7.71 22.56
CA GLU A 753 41.13 8.38 22.36
C GLU A 753 41.06 9.80 22.98
N GLY A 754 41.63 10.03 24.17
CA GLY A 754 41.65 11.35 24.79
C GLY A 754 42.46 12.42 24.02
N SER A 755 43.46 12.02 23.22
CA SER A 755 44.20 12.92 22.32
C SER A 755 43.37 13.28 21.09
N LEU A 756 42.50 12.38 20.65
CA LEU A 756 41.55 12.65 19.56
C LEU A 756 40.50 13.67 20.01
N GLU A 757 39.91 13.50 21.20
CA GLU A 757 38.93 14.43 21.76
C GLU A 757 39.52 15.83 21.95
N ALA A 758 40.76 15.92 22.43
CA ALA A 758 41.48 17.18 22.57
C ALA A 758 41.89 17.81 21.22
N GLY A 759 42.12 16.99 20.19
CA GLY A 759 42.37 17.44 18.82
C GLY A 759 41.12 18.02 18.16
N LEU A 760 39.99 17.31 18.28
CA LEU A 760 38.70 17.73 17.73
C LEU A 760 38.16 18.99 18.41
N ALA A 761 38.32 19.12 19.73
CA ALA A 761 37.87 20.28 20.50
C ALA A 761 38.79 21.51 20.37
N GLY A 762 39.95 21.37 19.72
CA GLY A 762 40.96 22.42 19.56
C GLY A 762 41.03 23.03 18.17
N ASP A 763 40.33 22.49 17.17
CA ASP A 763 40.39 22.98 15.79
C ASP A 763 39.32 24.04 15.51
N LEU A 764 39.76 25.26 15.20
CA LEU A 764 38.89 26.40 14.91
C LEU A 764 38.02 26.18 13.65
N SER A 765 38.53 25.46 12.66
CA SER A 765 37.81 25.19 11.41
C SER A 765 36.60 24.29 11.64
N LEU A 766 36.78 23.21 12.40
CA LEU A 766 35.68 22.35 12.86
C LEU A 766 34.64 23.13 13.64
N HIS A 767 35.06 24.00 14.56
CA HIS A 767 34.15 24.82 15.36
C HIS A 767 33.27 25.72 14.47
N GLY A 768 33.87 26.28 13.41
CA GLY A 768 33.15 27.06 12.40
C GLY A 768 32.10 26.23 11.66
N TYR A 769 32.48 25.04 11.18
CA TYR A 769 31.57 24.15 10.45
C TYR A 769 30.43 23.62 11.34
N VAL A 770 30.70 23.25 12.58
CA VAL A 770 29.68 22.80 13.55
C VAL A 770 28.64 23.89 13.80
N LYS A 771 29.10 25.11 14.11
CA LYS A 771 28.20 26.25 14.37
C LYS A 771 27.37 26.57 13.13
N ALA A 772 27.97 26.55 11.94
CA ALA A 772 27.27 26.80 10.69
C ALA A 772 26.25 25.70 10.36
N ALA A 773 26.59 24.42 10.56
CA ALA A 773 25.67 23.29 10.37
C ALA A 773 24.48 23.39 11.33
N MET A 774 24.73 23.60 12.63
CA MET A 774 23.67 23.74 13.64
C MET A 774 22.75 24.93 13.37
N SER A 775 23.32 26.09 13.03
CA SER A 775 22.55 27.30 12.70
C SER A 775 21.62 27.08 11.51
N ASN A 776 22.10 26.42 10.46
CA ASN A 776 21.31 26.13 9.26
C ASN A 776 20.24 25.05 9.51
N TYR A 777 20.53 24.00 10.28
CA TYR A 777 19.50 23.04 10.70
C TYR A 777 18.43 23.70 11.55
N ALA A 778 18.80 24.55 12.51
CA ALA A 778 17.86 25.28 13.37
C ALA A 778 16.98 26.24 12.55
N ARG A 779 17.57 27.09 11.70
CA ARG A 779 16.83 27.99 10.80
C ARG A 779 15.92 27.24 9.83
N GLY A 780 16.37 26.10 9.32
CA GLY A 780 15.54 25.22 8.48
C GLY A 780 14.30 24.70 9.20
N LEU A 781 14.40 24.41 10.50
CA LEU A 781 13.26 24.01 11.34
C LEU A 781 12.35 25.19 11.67
N GLU A 782 12.91 26.38 11.94
CA GLU A 782 12.14 27.62 12.20
C GLU A 782 11.27 28.01 10.98
N VAL A 783 11.85 28.01 9.79
CA VAL A 783 11.13 28.33 8.55
C VAL A 783 10.12 27.24 8.19
N GLY A 784 10.36 26.01 8.63
CA GLY A 784 9.49 24.85 8.36
C GLY A 784 8.25 24.75 9.26
N SER A 785 8.17 25.51 10.37
CA SER A 785 7.16 25.29 11.42
C SER A 785 5.72 25.51 10.94
N GLY A 786 5.47 26.34 9.93
CA GLY A 786 4.14 26.59 9.35
C GLY A 786 3.60 25.51 8.39
N GLY A 787 3.82 24.22 8.66
CA GLY A 787 3.29 23.11 7.84
C GLY A 787 3.97 22.88 6.48
N ALA A 788 5.01 23.67 6.16
CA ALA A 788 5.79 23.52 4.92
C ALA A 788 6.90 22.45 5.03
N LEU A 789 7.16 21.95 6.24
CA LEU A 789 8.20 20.97 6.49
C LEU A 789 7.76 19.56 6.06
N LYS A 790 8.52 18.96 5.14
CA LYS A 790 8.31 17.56 4.79
C LYS A 790 8.75 16.68 5.96
N SER A 791 7.91 15.69 6.30
CA SER A 791 8.20 14.69 7.33
C SER A 791 9.60 14.09 7.18
N LYS A 792 10.03 13.73 5.96
CA LYS A 792 11.39 13.22 5.66
C LYS A 792 12.53 14.13 6.16
N GLN A 793 12.36 15.45 6.02
CA GLN A 793 13.41 16.40 6.39
C GLN A 793 13.48 16.60 7.91
N LEU A 794 12.34 16.57 8.61
CA LEU A 794 12.29 16.68 10.07
C LEU A 794 13.02 15.52 10.75
N PHE A 795 12.70 14.28 10.37
CA PHE A 795 13.27 13.07 10.99
C PHE A 795 14.76 12.87 10.67
N GLN A 796 15.28 13.58 9.68
CA GLN A 796 16.72 13.63 9.41
C GLN A 796 17.40 14.78 10.15
N ALA A 797 16.85 15.99 10.04
CA ALA A 797 17.50 17.21 10.52
C ALA A 797 17.48 17.35 12.05
N LEU A 798 16.34 17.08 12.70
CA LEU A 798 16.20 17.32 14.14
C LEU A 798 17.04 16.34 14.98
N PRO A 799 17.00 15.01 14.74
CA PRO A 799 17.90 14.08 15.42
C PRO A 799 19.37 14.45 15.21
N ARG A 800 19.78 14.76 13.96
CA ARG A 800 21.17 15.12 13.65
C ARG A 800 21.60 16.42 14.36
N LEU A 801 20.74 17.44 14.40
CA LEU A 801 20.98 18.68 15.14
C LEU A 801 21.23 18.38 16.63
N LEU A 802 20.40 17.53 17.24
CA LEU A 802 20.54 17.14 18.63
C LEU A 802 21.81 16.31 18.88
N THR A 803 22.15 15.37 17.99
CA THR A 803 23.38 14.59 18.14
C THR A 803 24.62 15.48 18.06
N LEU A 804 24.69 16.39 17.09
CA LEU A 804 25.80 17.34 16.98
C LEU A 804 25.90 18.19 18.25
N TRP A 805 24.77 18.73 18.73
CA TRP A 805 24.76 19.54 19.95
C TRP A 805 25.26 18.76 21.17
N PHE A 806 24.80 17.52 21.38
CA PHE A 806 25.21 16.71 22.52
C PHE A 806 26.66 16.23 22.43
N GLU A 807 27.12 15.81 21.24
CA GLU A 807 28.51 15.37 21.04
C GLU A 807 29.50 16.51 21.32
N PHE A 808 29.34 17.66 20.66
CA PHE A 808 30.28 18.78 20.82
C PHE A 808 30.21 19.44 22.21
N SER A 809 29.04 19.45 22.86
CA SER A 809 28.94 19.91 24.24
C SER A 809 29.59 18.94 25.23
N SER A 810 29.54 17.62 24.97
CA SER A 810 30.23 16.61 25.77
C SER A 810 31.76 16.66 25.59
N LEU A 811 32.23 16.83 24.35
CA LEU A 811 33.65 17.02 24.02
C LEU A 811 34.22 18.26 24.71
N ALA A 812 33.51 19.38 24.64
CA ALA A 812 33.91 20.62 25.33
C ALA A 812 33.94 20.44 26.86
N ALA A 813 33.01 19.66 27.42
CA ALA A 813 32.98 19.37 28.86
C ALA A 813 34.13 18.45 29.29
N ALA A 814 34.49 17.43 28.50
CA ALA A 814 35.62 16.53 28.77
C ALA A 814 36.95 17.30 28.80
N VAL A 815 37.14 18.23 27.85
CA VAL A 815 38.34 19.08 27.80
C VAL A 815 38.40 20.06 28.99
N ALA A 816 37.26 20.59 29.45
CA ALA A 816 37.19 21.43 30.64
C ALA A 816 37.52 20.65 31.94
N LEU A 817 37.14 19.37 32.02
CA LEU A 817 37.38 18.51 33.18
C LEU A 817 38.82 17.98 33.24
N SER A 818 39.55 17.94 32.12
CA SER A 818 40.96 17.54 32.07
C SER A 818 41.89 18.60 32.68
N LYS A 819 41.87 18.76 34.01
CA LYS A 819 42.82 19.63 34.74
C LYS A 819 44.27 19.16 34.48
N PRO A 820 45.26 20.07 34.38
CA PRO A 820 46.65 19.66 34.28
C PRO A 820 47.06 18.96 35.59
N LYS A 821 47.49 17.70 35.49
CA LYS A 821 48.12 16.99 36.62
C LYS A 821 49.49 17.63 36.88
N GLY A 822 49.56 18.52 37.87
CA GLY A 822 50.81 19.05 38.40
C GLY A 822 50.70 20.49 38.87
N LYS A 823 50.80 20.72 40.19
CA LYS A 823 50.98 22.06 40.75
C LYS A 823 52.30 22.64 40.22
N LYS A 824 52.23 23.73 39.45
CA LYS A 824 53.37 24.54 38.94
C LYS A 824 54.15 24.01 37.72
N ARG A 825 53.47 23.72 36.61
CA ARG A 825 54.06 23.94 35.28
C ARG A 825 53.19 24.93 34.53
N HIS A 826 53.79 25.98 33.97
CA HIS A 826 53.13 26.91 33.07
C HIS A 826 52.27 26.11 32.07
N GLU A 827 50.95 26.31 32.08
CA GLU A 827 50.11 25.83 30.99
C GLU A 827 50.69 26.36 29.69
N SER A 828 50.94 25.47 28.72
CA SER A 828 51.35 25.89 27.40
C SER A 828 50.26 26.83 26.85
N ARG A 829 50.67 27.96 26.27
CA ARG A 829 49.77 28.98 25.73
C ARG A 829 48.71 28.37 24.78
N GLY A 830 49.11 27.36 24.01
CA GLY A 830 48.21 26.58 23.16
C GLY A 830 47.18 25.69 23.89
N ALA A 831 47.46 25.17 25.09
CA ALA A 831 46.47 24.41 25.86
C ALA A 831 45.38 25.32 26.46
N ARG A 832 45.77 26.55 26.86
CA ARG A 832 44.84 27.57 27.34
C ARG A 832 43.95 28.09 26.20
N GLU A 833 44.53 28.37 25.04
CA GLU A 833 43.80 28.76 23.82
C GLU A 833 42.81 27.67 23.39
N LYS A 834 43.22 26.40 23.39
CA LYS A 834 42.32 25.26 23.09
C LYS A 834 41.14 25.20 24.05
N ARG A 835 41.36 25.34 25.36
CA ARG A 835 40.24 25.34 26.34
C ARG A 835 39.29 26.52 26.16
N GLN A 836 39.81 27.72 25.86
CA GLN A 836 38.99 28.89 25.56
C GLN A 836 38.17 28.71 24.27
N LEU A 837 38.77 28.08 23.25
CA LEU A 837 38.09 27.74 22.01
C LEU A 837 36.98 26.70 22.23
N SER A 838 37.22 25.68 23.05
CA SER A 838 36.20 24.68 23.39
C SER A 838 35.04 25.27 24.22
N SER A 839 35.31 26.20 25.15
CA SER A 839 34.26 26.89 25.89
C SER A 839 33.43 27.81 24.99
N ALA A 840 34.08 28.54 24.08
CA ALA A 840 33.41 29.40 23.11
C ALA A 840 32.60 28.60 22.07
N LEU A 841 32.99 27.36 21.75
CA LEU A 841 32.18 26.44 20.96
C LEU A 841 30.90 26.09 21.71
N ARG A 842 31.03 25.64 22.97
CA ARG A 842 29.90 25.22 23.81
C ARG A 842 28.88 26.33 23.99
N GLU A 843 29.32 27.55 24.31
CA GLU A 843 28.44 28.72 24.44
C GLU A 843 27.72 29.02 23.12
N GLY A 844 28.46 29.10 22.00
CA GLY A 844 27.84 29.35 20.70
C GLY A 844 26.82 28.27 20.28
N CYS A 845 27.08 26.99 20.56
CA CYS A 845 26.12 25.92 20.30
C CYS A 845 24.87 26.03 21.18
N ASN A 846 25.04 26.37 22.46
CA ASN A 846 23.94 26.56 23.40
C ASN A 846 23.07 27.76 23.03
N ASP A 847 23.68 28.86 22.57
CA ASP A 847 22.97 30.06 22.15
C ASP A 847 22.08 29.80 20.92
N ILE A 848 22.58 29.05 19.94
CA ILE A 848 21.81 28.67 18.74
C ILE A 848 20.54 27.90 19.13
N ILE A 849 20.68 26.88 20.00
CA ILE A 849 19.52 26.11 20.46
C ILE A 849 18.60 26.98 21.29
N ALA A 850 19.12 27.78 22.23
CA ALA A 850 18.32 28.67 23.08
C ALA A 850 17.48 29.67 22.26
N GLN A 851 18.02 30.20 21.16
CA GLN A 851 17.30 31.08 20.23
C GLN A 851 16.22 30.36 19.44
N SER A 852 16.43 29.09 19.09
CA SER A 852 15.46 28.28 18.34
C SER A 852 14.30 27.75 19.20
N VAL A 853 14.49 27.55 20.51
CA VAL A 853 13.43 27.04 21.42
C VAL A 853 12.11 27.83 21.31
N PRO A 854 12.07 29.17 21.38
CA PRO A 854 10.81 29.91 21.26
C PRO A 854 10.22 29.86 19.84
N ARG A 855 11.06 29.78 18.80
CA ARG A 855 10.64 29.90 17.39
C ARG A 855 10.11 28.60 16.78
N VAL A 856 10.65 27.45 17.20
CA VAL A 856 10.22 26.12 16.70
C VAL A 856 9.01 25.63 17.52
N GLU A 857 7.98 25.11 16.85
CA GLU A 857 6.78 24.57 17.51
C GLU A 857 7.06 23.31 18.35
N GLY A 858 6.34 23.14 19.46
CA GLY A 858 6.53 22.06 20.43
C GLY A 858 6.24 20.67 19.88
N HIS A 859 5.31 20.52 18.93
CA HIS A 859 5.04 19.24 18.28
C HIS A 859 6.26 18.68 17.51
N LEU A 860 7.13 19.56 16.99
CA LEU A 860 8.36 19.14 16.32
C LEU A 860 9.36 18.58 17.34
N TRP A 861 9.54 19.27 18.47
CA TRP A 861 10.39 18.80 19.57
C TRP A 861 9.88 17.50 20.20
N TYR A 862 8.56 17.28 20.21
CA TYR A 862 7.94 16.04 20.68
C TYR A 862 8.43 14.82 19.90
N THR A 863 8.71 14.95 18.60
CA THR A 863 9.24 13.83 17.80
C THR A 863 10.60 13.31 18.28
N ALA A 864 11.40 14.17 18.92
CA ALA A 864 12.69 13.81 19.50
C ALA A 864 12.64 13.75 21.04
N GLN A 865 11.44 13.72 21.65
CA GLN A 865 11.26 13.78 23.10
C GLN A 865 12.11 12.75 23.84
N ALA A 866 12.21 11.53 23.31
CA ALA A 866 12.93 10.47 23.99
C ALA A 866 14.44 10.72 23.96
N GLN A 867 15.01 11.30 22.89
CA GLN A 867 16.41 11.72 22.86
C GLN A 867 16.70 12.79 23.92
N LEU A 868 15.80 13.77 24.05
CA LEU A 868 15.87 14.82 25.07
C LEU A 868 15.76 14.25 26.50
N LEU A 869 14.84 13.31 26.73
CA LEU A 869 14.62 12.65 28.03
C LEU A 869 15.87 11.88 28.51
N SER A 870 16.67 11.32 27.58
CA SER A 870 17.92 10.63 27.91
C SER A 870 19.00 11.58 28.45
N ARG A 871 18.94 12.88 28.09
CA ARG A 871 19.97 13.88 28.37
C ARG A 871 19.55 14.93 29.41
N VAL A 872 18.52 14.66 30.21
CA VAL A 872 18.09 15.56 31.31
C VAL A 872 19.18 15.75 32.38
N THR A 873 20.05 14.75 32.59
CA THR A 873 21.18 14.79 33.54
C THR A 873 22.51 14.81 32.79
N HIS A 874 22.68 15.76 31.86
CA HIS A 874 23.92 15.91 31.10
C HIS A 874 25.07 16.45 31.97
N SER A 875 26.33 16.12 31.65
CA SER A 875 27.52 16.56 32.41
C SER A 875 27.69 18.09 32.48
N SER A 876 27.02 18.84 31.60
CA SER A 876 27.02 20.30 31.57
C SER A 876 25.66 20.81 32.02
N GLU A 877 25.65 21.61 33.09
CA GLU A 877 24.43 22.20 33.68
C GLU A 877 23.67 23.09 32.68
N ASP A 878 24.38 23.89 31.87
CA ASP A 878 23.75 24.78 30.87
C ASP A 878 22.92 24.01 29.83
N VAL A 879 23.44 22.87 29.38
CA VAL A 879 22.77 21.98 28.41
C VAL A 879 21.53 21.36 29.06
N ALA A 880 21.65 20.88 30.29
CA ALA A 880 20.54 20.31 31.04
C ALA A 880 19.40 21.34 31.22
N GLN A 881 19.73 22.60 31.51
CA GLN A 881 18.74 23.67 31.64
C GLN A 881 18.02 23.98 30.32
N ILE A 882 18.73 23.96 29.18
CA ILE A 882 18.10 24.14 27.85
C ILE A 882 17.18 22.97 27.53
N VAL A 883 17.61 21.73 27.77
CA VAL A 883 16.76 20.53 27.59
C VAL A 883 15.49 20.62 28.45
N VAL A 884 15.63 21.02 29.71
CA VAL A 884 14.48 21.24 30.63
C VAL A 884 13.53 22.29 30.08
N LYS A 885 14.03 23.42 29.53
CA LYS A 885 13.20 24.44 28.88
C LYS A 885 12.43 23.88 27.67
N ILE A 886 13.06 23.05 26.83
CA ILE A 886 12.41 22.40 25.68
C ILE A 886 11.29 21.46 26.16
N LEU A 887 11.56 20.62 27.17
CA LEU A 887 10.56 19.70 27.73
C LEU A 887 9.36 20.45 28.36
N ILE A 888 9.60 21.58 29.02
CA ILE A 888 8.53 22.44 29.55
C ILE A 888 7.68 23.00 28.40
N LYS A 889 8.29 23.40 27.29
CA LYS A 889 7.55 23.88 26.10
C LYS A 889 6.66 22.79 25.51
N ILE A 890 7.19 21.57 25.31
CA ILE A 890 6.41 20.42 24.82
C ILE A 890 5.21 20.16 25.74
N LEU A 891 5.43 20.15 27.06
CA LEU A 891 4.39 19.86 28.04
C LEU A 891 3.33 20.96 28.13
N LYS A 892 3.69 22.21 27.81
CA LYS A 892 2.75 23.35 27.72
C LYS A 892 1.84 23.24 26.51
N GLU A 893 2.38 22.90 25.34
CA GLU A 893 1.61 22.86 24.09
C GLU A 893 0.82 21.55 23.92
N HIS A 894 1.39 20.41 24.33
CA HIS A 894 0.79 19.08 24.16
C HIS A 894 0.82 18.29 25.47
N THR A 895 0.08 18.80 26.47
CA THR A 895 0.11 18.24 27.83
C THR A 895 -0.36 16.79 27.86
N LEU A 896 -1.50 16.47 27.24
CA LEU A 896 -2.14 15.15 27.33
C LEU A 896 -1.30 14.03 26.70
N GLN A 897 -0.55 14.35 25.65
CA GLN A 897 0.32 13.39 24.96
C GLN A 897 1.66 13.25 25.69
N ALA A 898 2.29 14.36 26.07
CA ALA A 898 3.64 14.35 26.68
C ALA A 898 3.66 13.92 28.15
N ILE A 899 2.52 13.96 28.86
CA ILE A 899 2.45 13.58 30.27
C ILE A 899 2.85 12.13 30.55
N TRP A 900 2.57 11.21 29.62
CA TRP A 900 2.88 9.78 29.76
C TRP A 900 4.39 9.52 29.76
N THR A 901 5.17 10.29 29.00
CA THR A 901 6.62 10.14 28.89
C THR A 901 7.37 11.01 29.90
N ILE A 902 7.02 12.30 29.98
CA ILE A 902 7.70 13.28 30.85
C ILE A 902 7.30 13.07 32.31
N GLY A 903 6.02 12.82 32.59
CA GLY A 903 5.53 12.62 33.96
C GLY A 903 6.10 11.36 34.62
N ALA A 904 6.51 10.36 33.84
CA ALA A 904 7.19 9.18 34.36
C ALA A 904 8.55 9.49 35.02
N LEU A 905 9.23 10.58 34.61
CA LEU A 905 10.52 10.99 35.21
C LEU A 905 10.39 11.31 36.71
N ALA A 906 9.24 11.83 37.15
CA ALA A 906 8.99 12.17 38.55
C ALA A 906 8.99 10.95 39.49
N ASN A 907 8.92 9.73 38.92
CA ASN A 907 8.93 8.47 39.66
C ASN A 907 10.19 7.61 39.37
N SER A 908 11.25 8.21 38.82
CA SER A 908 12.52 7.51 38.58
C SER A 908 13.24 7.16 39.89
N GLU A 909 14.02 6.06 39.88
CA GLU A 909 14.88 5.65 41.01
C GLU A 909 16.09 6.59 41.22
N HIS A 910 16.59 7.20 40.14
CA HIS A 910 17.67 8.20 40.23
C HIS A 910 17.17 9.53 40.77
N ASP A 911 17.72 9.97 41.90
CA ASP A 911 17.31 11.20 42.59
C ASP A 911 17.46 12.46 41.73
N GLU A 912 18.54 12.58 40.96
CA GLU A 912 18.76 13.73 40.06
C GLU A 912 17.66 13.84 38.99
N ARG A 913 17.28 12.72 38.36
CA ARG A 913 16.20 12.68 37.35
C ARG A 913 14.84 12.97 37.97
N LYS A 914 14.62 12.49 39.19
CA LYS A 914 13.38 12.70 39.95
C LYS A 914 13.19 14.17 40.31
N VAL A 915 14.26 14.85 40.76
CA VAL A 915 14.25 16.28 41.07
C VAL A 915 13.96 17.10 39.81
N GLN A 916 14.65 16.82 38.70
CA GLN A 916 14.42 17.53 37.44
C GLN A 916 13.02 17.25 36.86
N GLY A 917 12.54 16.00 36.90
CA GLY A 917 11.18 15.64 36.48
C GLY A 917 10.11 16.39 37.28
N SER A 918 10.27 16.45 38.60
CA SER A 918 9.38 17.22 39.49
C SER A 918 9.41 18.72 39.17
N ARG A 919 10.60 19.26 38.88
CA ARG A 919 10.79 20.66 38.47
C ARG A 919 10.07 20.97 37.14
N ILE A 920 10.18 20.09 36.15
CA ILE A 920 9.53 20.23 34.83
C ILE A 920 8.01 20.27 34.99
N VAL A 921 7.43 19.30 35.69
CA VAL A 921 5.98 19.20 35.91
C VAL A 921 5.44 20.42 36.66
N GLN A 922 6.14 20.86 37.71
CA GLN A 922 5.76 22.05 38.47
C GLN A 922 5.88 23.34 37.65
N ALA A 923 6.95 23.50 36.86
CA ALA A 923 7.14 24.66 36.01
C ALA A 923 6.07 24.75 34.93
N ALA A 924 5.75 23.66 34.23
CA ALA A 924 4.68 23.61 33.25
C ALA A 924 3.31 23.90 33.87
N ALA A 925 3.01 23.33 35.05
CA ALA A 925 1.76 23.59 35.76
C ALA A 925 1.61 25.04 36.24
N ARG A 926 2.71 25.76 36.47
CA ARG A 926 2.68 27.21 36.76
C ARG A 926 2.39 28.01 35.48
N LEU A 927 3.06 27.69 34.37
CA LEU A 927 2.86 28.39 33.10
C LEU A 927 1.44 28.21 32.54
N LEU A 928 0.87 27.00 32.64
CA LEU A 928 -0.49 26.72 32.19
C LEU A 928 -1.55 27.47 33.02
N ARG A 929 -1.31 27.66 34.33
CA ARG A 929 -2.23 28.40 35.21
C ARG A 929 -2.39 29.85 34.79
N ASN A 930 -1.33 30.45 34.25
CA ASN A 930 -1.33 31.84 33.81
C ASN A 930 -2.10 32.07 32.50
N THR A 931 -2.45 30.99 31.77
CA THR A 931 -3.03 31.07 30.42
C THR A 931 -4.57 30.94 30.40
N GLY A 932 -5.20 30.48 31.49
CA GLY A 932 -6.67 30.36 31.65
C GLY A 932 -7.34 29.24 30.81
N GLY A 933 -8.57 28.83 31.17
CA GLY A 933 -9.43 27.92 30.35
C GLY A 933 -9.23 26.41 30.52
N GLU A 934 -9.39 25.63 29.43
CA GLU A 934 -9.15 24.15 29.32
C GLU A 934 -7.79 23.72 29.89
N CYS A 935 -6.83 24.65 29.94
CA CYS A 935 -5.56 24.51 30.65
C CYS A 935 -5.71 24.12 32.13
N MET A 936 -6.84 24.42 32.78
CA MET A 936 -7.10 24.00 34.17
C MET A 936 -7.32 22.48 34.28
N GLN A 937 -7.94 21.85 33.30
CA GLN A 937 -8.05 20.38 33.23
C GLN A 937 -6.64 19.77 33.04
N HIS A 938 -5.82 20.39 32.17
CA HIS A 938 -4.43 19.97 31.97
C HIS A 938 -3.56 20.14 33.23
N VAL A 939 -3.73 21.22 33.99
CA VAL A 939 -3.02 21.44 35.27
C VAL A 939 -3.42 20.38 36.31
N GLN A 940 -4.69 19.99 36.33
CA GLN A 940 -5.18 18.92 37.20
C GLN A 940 -4.62 17.57 36.78
N ALA A 941 -4.62 17.25 35.48
CA ALA A 941 -3.98 16.05 34.93
C ALA A 941 -2.50 15.95 35.33
N LEU A 942 -1.75 17.05 35.24
CA LEU A 942 -0.33 17.10 35.65
C LEU A 942 -0.12 16.75 37.12
N ARG A 943 -0.96 17.28 38.03
CA ARG A 943 -0.87 16.95 39.46
C ARG A 943 -1.27 15.50 39.73
N ASP A 944 -2.35 15.06 39.10
CA ASP A 944 -2.91 13.73 39.31
C ASP A 944 -2.04 12.62 38.70
N SER A 945 -1.24 12.94 37.67
CA SER A 945 -0.36 11.98 36.99
C SER A 945 0.65 11.33 37.93
N SER A 946 1.19 12.07 38.90
CA SER A 946 2.13 11.53 39.88
C SER A 946 1.51 10.42 40.72
N ASN A 947 0.24 10.58 41.10
CA ASN A 947 -0.53 9.58 41.86
C ASN A 947 -0.93 8.39 40.98
N LEU A 948 -1.34 8.64 39.74
CA LEU A 948 -1.68 7.61 38.77
C LEU A 948 -0.47 6.70 38.47
N PHE A 949 0.69 7.28 38.14
CA PHE A 949 1.90 6.51 37.87
C PHE A 949 2.40 5.76 39.10
N ARG A 950 2.32 6.34 40.31
CA ARG A 950 2.64 5.63 41.54
C ARG A 950 1.73 4.42 41.77
N SER A 951 0.45 4.52 41.38
CA SER A 951 -0.48 3.39 41.44
C SER A 951 -0.09 2.27 40.48
N PHE A 952 0.33 2.59 39.25
CA PHE A 952 0.87 1.61 38.31
C PHE A 952 2.17 0.96 38.81
N VAL A 953 3.08 1.74 39.42
CA VAL A 953 4.32 1.21 40.00
C VAL A 953 4.03 0.23 41.14
N LYS A 954 3.07 0.56 42.02
CA LYS A 954 2.62 -0.36 43.09
C LYS A 954 2.00 -1.63 42.52
N LEU A 955 1.19 -1.50 41.48
CA LEU A 955 0.60 -2.66 40.82
C LEU A 955 1.69 -3.53 40.17
N ALA A 956 2.71 -2.93 39.55
CA ALA A 956 3.84 -3.64 38.96
C ALA A 956 4.67 -4.39 40.02
N SER A 957 4.95 -3.75 41.17
CA SER A 957 5.77 -4.34 42.24
C SER A 957 5.07 -5.48 43.00
N PHE A 958 3.74 -5.49 43.05
CA PHE A 958 2.96 -6.53 43.70
C PHE A 958 3.14 -7.91 43.03
N LEU A 959 3.75 -8.89 43.70
CA LEU A 959 3.92 -10.24 43.16
C LEU A 959 2.93 -11.20 43.84
N PRO A 960 1.85 -11.61 43.16
CA PRO A 960 0.90 -12.56 43.74
C PRO A 960 1.47 -13.98 43.81
N SER A 961 1.12 -14.72 44.87
CA SER A 961 1.51 -16.11 45.07
C SER A 961 0.84 -17.04 44.04
N GLU A 962 -0.46 -16.84 43.77
CA GLU A 962 -1.26 -17.61 42.81
C GLU A 962 -1.46 -16.89 41.47
N VAL A 963 -1.70 -17.67 40.41
CA VAL A 963 -2.05 -17.15 39.08
C VAL A 963 -3.58 -17.12 38.96
N GLY A 964 -4.16 -15.93 38.74
CA GLY A 964 -5.61 -15.76 38.60
C GLY A 964 -6.02 -14.30 38.42
N ASN A 965 -7.33 -14.06 38.46
CA ASN A 965 -7.89 -12.71 38.44
C ASN A 965 -7.73 -12.07 39.82
N ILE A 966 -7.09 -10.90 39.87
CA ILE A 966 -6.89 -10.11 41.08
C ILE A 966 -7.74 -8.84 40.96
N THR A 967 -8.37 -8.43 42.05
CA THR A 967 -9.05 -7.14 42.12
C THR A 967 -8.06 -6.05 42.55
N ALA A 968 -7.82 -5.05 41.71
CA ALA A 968 -6.99 -3.89 42.04
C ALA A 968 -7.69 -2.59 41.67
N SER A 969 -7.79 -1.65 42.62
CA SER A 969 -8.30 -0.30 42.38
C SER A 969 -7.18 0.61 41.87
N ILE A 970 -7.20 0.94 40.57
CA ILE A 970 -6.23 1.84 39.94
C ILE A 970 -6.80 3.27 39.94
N GLY A 971 -6.03 4.25 40.45
CA GLY A 971 -6.38 5.67 40.35
C GLY A 971 -7.37 6.20 41.38
N THR A 972 -7.39 5.64 42.61
CA THR A 972 -8.23 6.15 43.71
C THR A 972 -7.91 7.65 43.99
N GLY A 973 -8.89 8.53 43.76
CA GLY A 973 -8.75 9.98 43.94
C GLY A 973 -8.20 10.75 42.73
N VAL A 974 -8.11 10.13 41.55
CA VAL A 974 -7.69 10.78 40.30
C VAL A 974 -8.89 10.98 39.37
N ARG A 975 -8.99 12.15 38.73
CA ARG A 975 -9.95 12.38 37.64
C ARG A 975 -9.42 11.78 36.33
N LEU A 976 -9.80 10.54 36.07
CA LEU A 976 -9.34 9.77 34.92
C LEU A 976 -9.80 10.36 33.57
N GLU A 977 -10.93 11.06 33.55
CA GLU A 977 -11.51 11.72 32.36
C GLU A 977 -10.58 12.79 31.75
N ASN A 978 -9.62 13.30 32.53
CA ASN A 978 -8.64 14.28 32.07
C ASN A 978 -7.44 13.63 31.36
N PHE A 979 -7.38 12.30 31.25
CA PHE A 979 -6.29 11.57 30.60
C PHE A 979 -6.75 10.92 29.30
N ILE A 980 -5.91 11.03 28.27
CA ILE A 980 -6.07 10.25 27.04
C ILE A 980 -5.58 8.82 27.26
N VAL A 981 -6.19 7.87 26.57
CA VAL A 981 -5.72 6.50 26.51
C VAL A 981 -4.41 6.48 25.72
N PRO A 982 -3.28 5.99 26.28
CA PRO A 982 -1.97 6.00 25.61
C PRO A 982 -1.90 4.91 24.52
N THR A 983 -2.65 5.11 23.44
CA THR A 983 -2.56 4.30 22.22
C THR A 983 -1.48 4.89 21.30
N GLN A 984 -0.87 4.05 20.47
CA GLN A 984 0.14 4.51 19.51
C GLN A 984 -0.42 5.59 18.59
N SER A 985 -1.66 5.47 18.13
CA SER A 985 -2.32 6.45 17.27
C SER A 985 -2.54 7.81 17.96
N ALA A 986 -2.88 7.82 19.25
CA ALA A 986 -3.09 9.05 20.01
C ALA A 986 -1.78 9.76 20.41
N LEU A 987 -0.70 9.01 20.61
CA LEU A 987 0.61 9.54 21.03
C LEU A 987 1.56 9.84 19.86
N SER A 988 1.20 9.49 18.62
CA SER A 988 2.02 9.74 17.44
C SER A 988 1.64 11.05 16.75
N VAL A 989 2.65 11.84 16.38
CA VAL A 989 2.43 13.04 15.55
C VAL A 989 2.04 12.61 14.13
N GLN A 990 0.90 13.09 13.66
CA GLN A 990 0.42 12.91 12.30
C GLN A 990 0.90 14.07 11.44
N PHE A 991 1.79 13.78 10.49
CA PHE A 991 2.22 14.78 9.51
C PHE A 991 1.18 14.88 8.39
N ALA A 992 0.91 16.11 7.94
CA ALA A 992 0.04 16.33 6.80
C ALA A 992 0.53 15.47 5.62
N SER A 993 -0.32 14.55 5.16
CA SER A 993 -0.10 13.82 3.92
C SER A 993 0.00 14.82 2.77
N GLN A 994 0.90 14.57 1.81
CA GLN A 994 1.23 15.48 0.71
C GLN A 994 0.04 15.79 -0.23
N SER A 995 -1.12 15.17 -0.04
CA SER A 995 -2.26 15.12 -0.96
C SER A 995 -3.38 16.12 -0.66
N GLY A 996 -3.04 17.24 -0.03
CA GLY A 996 -3.99 18.32 0.20
C GLY A 996 -3.28 19.65 0.16
N ARG A 997 -3.35 20.36 -0.97
CA ARG A 997 -3.34 21.83 -0.92
C ARG A 997 -4.55 22.24 -0.07
N ARG A 998 -4.35 22.29 1.24
CA ARG A 998 -5.29 22.88 2.18
C ARG A 998 -5.37 24.37 1.85
N SER A 999 -6.59 24.92 1.92
CA SER A 999 -6.79 26.36 1.99
C SER A 999 -5.94 26.91 3.13
N ALA A 1000 -5.47 28.15 2.99
CA ALA A 1000 -4.58 28.80 3.96
C ALA A 1000 -5.20 28.97 5.37
N ASP A 1001 -6.48 28.61 5.57
CA ASP A 1001 -7.27 28.88 6.77
C ASP A 1001 -7.47 27.69 7.73
N THR A 1002 -7.13 26.44 7.36
CA THR A 1002 -7.25 25.31 8.31
C THR A 1002 -5.95 25.14 9.09
N VAL A 1003 -5.97 25.52 10.37
CA VAL A 1003 -4.88 25.29 11.34
C VAL A 1003 -4.50 23.82 11.33
N TYR A 1004 -3.20 23.53 11.18
CA TYR A 1004 -2.68 22.17 11.16
C TYR A 1004 -2.68 21.61 12.59
N GLU A 1005 -3.52 20.60 12.84
CA GLU A 1005 -3.49 19.84 14.08
C GLU A 1005 -2.52 18.64 13.96
N PRO A 1006 -1.47 18.56 14.81
CA PRO A 1006 -0.45 17.51 14.71
C PRO A 1006 -0.85 16.18 15.35
N PHE A 1007 -1.98 16.12 16.05
CA PHE A 1007 -2.50 14.90 16.71
C PHE A 1007 -3.95 14.66 16.24
N LEU A 1008 -4.51 13.48 16.54
CA LEU A 1008 -5.90 13.17 16.24
C LEU A 1008 -6.86 14.15 16.92
N ASP A 1009 -7.79 14.74 16.16
CA ASP A 1009 -8.83 15.68 16.64
C ASP A 1009 -9.62 15.11 17.84
N HIS A 1010 -9.86 13.80 17.86
CA HIS A 1010 -10.57 13.09 18.94
C HIS A 1010 -9.77 11.89 19.44
N ALA A 1011 -8.91 12.10 20.44
CA ALA A 1011 -8.24 11.02 21.15
C ALA A 1011 -9.16 10.46 22.26
N PRO A 1012 -9.35 9.13 22.33
CA PRO A 1012 -10.25 8.53 23.31
C PRO A 1012 -9.75 8.79 24.74
N ARG A 1013 -10.65 9.20 25.62
CA ARG A 1013 -10.36 9.50 27.04
C ARG A 1013 -10.61 8.29 27.92
N ILE A 1014 -9.92 8.25 29.06
CA ILE A 1014 -10.07 7.17 30.04
C ILE A 1014 -11.33 7.43 30.87
N ARG A 1015 -12.35 6.57 30.75
CA ARG A 1015 -13.54 6.63 31.61
C ARG A 1015 -13.26 5.97 32.96
N ARG A 1016 -12.81 4.71 32.94
CA ARG A 1016 -12.44 3.96 34.15
C ARG A 1016 -11.52 2.78 33.84
N PHE A 1017 -10.77 2.35 34.85
CA PHE A 1017 -10.11 1.04 34.85
C PHE A 1017 -11.03 0.00 35.48
N LEU A 1018 -11.13 -1.18 34.87
CA LEU A 1018 -11.85 -2.29 35.46
C LEU A 1018 -11.07 -2.82 36.68
N PRO A 1019 -11.76 -3.26 37.74
CA PRO A 1019 -11.10 -3.77 38.94
C PRO A 1019 -10.42 -5.12 38.69
N GLU A 1020 -10.88 -5.89 37.70
CA GLU A 1020 -10.33 -7.19 37.36
C GLU A 1020 -9.01 -7.07 36.59
N VAL A 1021 -7.94 -7.60 37.18
CA VAL A 1021 -6.60 -7.68 36.60
C VAL A 1021 -6.22 -9.15 36.41
N ASP A 1022 -5.91 -9.52 35.17
CA ASP A 1022 -5.56 -10.89 34.80
C ASP A 1022 -4.03 -11.10 34.89
N VAL A 1023 -3.60 -12.00 35.77
CA VAL A 1023 -2.18 -12.32 35.95
C VAL A 1023 -1.79 -13.47 35.03
N MET A 1024 -0.91 -13.20 34.07
CA MET A 1024 -0.52 -14.19 33.07
C MET A 1024 0.49 -15.21 33.62
N ARG A 1025 0.43 -16.44 33.08
CA ARG A 1025 1.37 -17.53 33.37
C ARG A 1025 2.72 -17.27 32.70
N SER A 1026 3.63 -16.61 33.41
CA SER A 1026 5.02 -16.40 33.01
C SER A 1026 5.92 -16.23 34.23
N LYS A 1027 7.24 -16.40 34.09
CA LYS A 1027 8.24 -16.19 35.17
C LYS A 1027 8.12 -14.80 35.80
N ALA A 1028 7.83 -13.77 34.99
CA ALA A 1028 7.67 -12.38 35.43
C ALA A 1028 6.23 -12.02 35.87
N LYS A 1029 5.27 -12.97 35.79
CA LYS A 1029 3.84 -12.81 36.13
C LYS A 1029 3.25 -11.43 35.71
N PRO A 1030 3.27 -11.07 34.41
CA PRO A 1030 2.81 -9.76 33.97
C PRO A 1030 1.29 -9.64 34.12
N LYS A 1031 0.83 -8.42 34.38
CA LYS A 1031 -0.57 -8.11 34.74
C LYS A 1031 -1.26 -7.42 33.58
N LYS A 1032 -2.38 -7.98 33.14
CA LYS A 1032 -3.20 -7.42 32.08
C LYS A 1032 -4.36 -6.64 32.70
N ILE A 1033 -4.43 -5.37 32.36
CA ILE A 1033 -5.39 -4.39 32.88
C ILE A 1033 -6.34 -4.00 31.76
N TYR A 1034 -7.61 -3.78 32.10
CA TYR A 1034 -8.63 -3.34 31.15
C TYR A 1034 -9.06 -1.91 31.44
N CYS A 1035 -9.08 -1.08 30.41
CA CYS A 1035 -9.47 0.32 30.44
C CYS A 1035 -10.69 0.51 29.55
N GLU A 1036 -11.75 1.11 30.09
CA GLU A 1036 -12.94 1.49 29.33
C GLU A 1036 -12.76 2.93 28.85
N THR A 1037 -12.96 3.15 27.55
CA THR A 1037 -12.91 4.48 26.93
C THR A 1037 -14.27 5.17 27.02
N ASP A 1038 -14.29 6.47 26.77
CA ASP A 1038 -15.49 7.26 26.50
C ASP A 1038 -16.39 6.64 25.41
N ASP A 1039 -15.78 6.11 24.34
CA ASP A 1039 -16.48 5.43 23.24
C ASP A 1039 -17.07 4.04 23.61
N GLY A 1040 -16.90 3.59 24.86
CA GLY A 1040 -17.34 2.25 25.31
C GLY A 1040 -16.46 1.10 24.85
N MET A 1041 -15.28 1.39 24.29
CA MET A 1041 -14.31 0.39 23.86
C MET A 1041 -13.44 -0.07 25.03
N LEU A 1042 -13.13 -1.37 25.10
CA LEU A 1042 -12.25 -1.94 26.12
C LEU A 1042 -10.82 -2.11 25.58
N VAL A 1043 -9.93 -1.22 26.05
CA VAL A 1043 -8.49 -1.24 25.74
C VAL A 1043 -7.72 -2.05 26.77
N LYS A 1044 -6.79 -2.88 26.30
CA LYS A 1044 -5.98 -3.78 27.14
C LYS A 1044 -4.59 -3.19 27.34
N PHE A 1045 -4.15 -3.09 28.60
CA PHE A 1045 -2.81 -2.66 28.98
C PHE A 1045 -2.04 -3.80 29.64
N LEU A 1046 -0.72 -3.83 29.41
CA LEU A 1046 0.16 -4.82 30.01
C LEU A 1046 1.13 -4.14 30.97
N CYS A 1047 0.98 -4.42 32.27
CA CYS A 1047 1.85 -3.94 33.32
C CYS A 1047 2.90 -5.01 33.64
N LYS A 1048 4.17 -4.70 33.35
CA LYS A 1048 5.32 -5.60 33.52
C LYS A 1048 6.26 -5.06 34.60
N ARG A 1049 6.91 -5.98 35.31
CA ARG A 1049 8.07 -5.71 36.16
C ARG A 1049 9.27 -6.45 35.57
N GLU A 1050 10.37 -5.75 35.32
CA GLU A 1050 11.63 -6.37 34.91
C GLU A 1050 12.63 -6.30 36.06
N GLU A 1051 13.27 -7.42 36.38
CA GLU A 1051 14.28 -7.49 37.46
C GLU A 1051 15.69 -7.13 36.97
N LYS A 1052 15.99 -7.37 35.68
CA LYS A 1052 17.32 -7.18 35.07
C LYS A 1052 17.27 -6.41 33.73
N GLY A 1053 16.11 -5.88 33.35
CA GLY A 1053 15.89 -5.20 32.06
C GLY A 1053 15.29 -3.80 32.24
N ASP A 1054 15.36 -3.00 31.16
CA ASP A 1054 14.80 -1.64 31.10
C ASP A 1054 13.80 -1.57 29.95
N LEU A 1055 12.51 -1.38 30.27
CA LEU A 1055 11.41 -1.20 29.31
C LEU A 1055 11.61 0.01 28.38
N ARG A 1056 12.57 0.90 28.67
CA ARG A 1056 12.99 1.94 27.72
C ARG A 1056 13.60 1.33 26.46
N LYS A 1057 14.24 0.16 26.53
CA LYS A 1057 14.76 -0.55 25.34
C LYS A 1057 13.60 -0.92 24.40
N ASP A 1058 12.52 -1.46 24.95
CA ASP A 1058 11.29 -1.77 24.19
C ASP A 1058 10.69 -0.50 23.58
N SER A 1059 10.61 0.59 24.35
CA SER A 1059 10.15 1.88 23.84
C SER A 1059 10.99 2.39 22.67
N ARG A 1060 12.32 2.23 22.72
CA ARG A 1060 13.22 2.61 21.62
C ARG A 1060 13.06 1.72 20.40
N LEU A 1061 12.87 0.42 20.61
CA LEU A 1061 12.60 -0.51 19.52
C LEU A 1061 11.31 -0.11 18.78
N MET A 1062 10.26 0.26 19.52
CA MET A 1062 9.01 0.74 18.93
C MET A 1062 9.19 2.07 18.18
N GLU A 1063 9.97 3.02 18.70
CA GLU A 1063 10.34 4.25 17.97
C GLU A 1063 11.05 3.94 16.66
N TRP A 1064 12.00 2.99 16.69
CA TRP A 1064 12.70 2.53 15.49
C TRP A 1064 11.74 1.88 14.49
N SER A 1065 10.86 0.99 14.93
CA SER A 1065 9.83 0.39 14.08
C SER A 1065 8.89 1.43 13.47
N ILE A 1066 8.55 2.51 14.19
CA ILE A 1066 7.77 3.63 13.64
C ILE A 1066 8.53 4.34 12.52
N VAL A 1067 9.84 4.57 12.71
CA VAL A 1067 10.68 5.16 11.66
C VAL A 1067 10.74 4.24 10.44
N VAL A 1068 10.94 2.93 10.64
CA VAL A 1068 10.96 1.94 9.55
C VAL A 1068 9.62 1.90 8.81
N ASN A 1069 8.50 1.76 9.51
CA ASN A 1069 7.17 1.76 8.90
C ASN A 1069 6.90 3.04 8.11
N ARG A 1070 7.43 4.19 8.58
CA ARG A 1070 7.32 5.44 7.83
C ARG A 1070 8.19 5.45 6.58
N LEU A 1071 9.41 4.91 6.63
CA LEU A 1071 10.27 4.78 5.46
C LEU A 1071 9.63 3.83 4.43
N LEU A 1072 9.08 2.70 4.87
CA LEU A 1072 8.35 1.76 4.03
C LEU A 1072 7.06 2.34 3.43
N ASN A 1073 6.36 3.23 4.13
CA ASN A 1073 5.23 3.96 3.57
C ASN A 1073 5.64 5.10 2.61
N GLN A 1074 6.91 5.51 2.62
CA GLN A 1074 7.44 6.56 1.74
C GLN A 1074 8.04 5.99 0.46
N ASP A 1075 8.69 4.84 0.57
CA ASP A 1075 9.12 4.01 -0.56
C ASP A 1075 7.88 3.48 -1.30
#